data_AF-A0A538LTK7-F1
#
_entry.id   AF-A0A538LTK7-F1
#
_cell.length_a   1.000
_cell.length_b   1.000
_cell.length_c   1.000
_cell.angle_alpha   90.00
_cell.angle_beta   90.00
_cell.angle_gamma   90.00
#
_symmetry.space_group_name_H-M   'P 1'
#
loop_
_entity.id
_entity.type
_entity.pdbx_description
1 polymer ?
#
loop_
_entity_poly.entity_id
_entity_poly.type
_entity_poly.pdbx_seq_one_letter_code
_entity_poly.pdbx_strand_id
1 'polypeptide(L)'
;MSEAVDRFRHDYEAALRAHLASRSEAGLSVAYELGRRALAEGISLLEMASMHLAATCRAPAGGEAGDTEARVEAGTQFLLQAMATFDMAQRGFWEARERARVEQQHVARLQTLAEASVAVIARPDLADRFPEIAKQALVVAGGGEAAIRFQAEDGVMQSSTSVVPPAIVTAMADVERGGAPDGSSSWLAAPITGPHGSTAGVIAVWETSDDLGPLDGAILAQFAQMASEALHNAQVYEQMRRIAVTLQHSLLPKALPELPGLVLGARYLPGGAGLDVGGDWYDVFPLGAGRLGVVIGDVVGRGVPAAAIMGQLQLAVRACALEGGSPATVVNRLNNLIQNLDVPQMATLIFGVVEPDSATLRLTSAGHPPPLVLEPDGTARFLTLHPVAPLGIEPGTARETVETLRPGSTVVLYTDGLVERRGATIDEGLGNLLEAAGGSNGDVESLCDQLVERLGAEGSSDDVALLALRLAPVERERFELTLPGEPGLLAPARRALRQWLSQAGAEKEEVEDLVLACGEAAANALEHAYGPGEDGTLRIEAVDEGGEVSITVTDSGHWRPRAERPGGRGFHLMSSLTDEVEVVPGSSGTVVHFRRRLGRQPRPRSPWSPTPEMEADHPNADGAEVVVVRIEEEVDLSNADRLGAQAAKAVPNSAAGLVIDLSGVAYIDSAGIGLLFKLGERLQRRRQHLAVVVPDESPVRRVLVVSAFDRVVDLAASVEDASARVRTAVR
;
A
#
# COMPACT_ATOMS: atom_id res chain seq x y z
N MET A 1 -73.72 -2.34 47.62
CA MET A 1 -72.87 -1.16 47.86
C MET A 1 -71.51 -1.66 48.30
N SER A 2 -70.43 -1.02 47.87
CA SER A 2 -69.06 -1.41 48.30
C SER A 2 -68.89 -1.12 49.80
N GLU A 3 -68.19 -2.00 50.52
CA GLU A 3 -67.88 -1.86 51.96
C GLU A 3 -67.24 -0.50 52.30
N ALA A 4 -66.52 0.10 51.34
CA ALA A 4 -65.97 1.44 51.45
C ALA A 4 -67.05 2.54 51.49
N VAL A 5 -68.12 2.44 50.69
CA VAL A 5 -69.22 3.41 50.65
C VAL A 5 -70.02 3.36 51.96
N ASP A 6 -70.22 2.15 52.51
CA ASP A 6 -70.93 1.96 53.78
C ASP A 6 -70.13 2.54 54.96
N ARG A 7 -68.80 2.37 54.96
CA ARG A 7 -67.90 2.97 55.96
C ARG A 7 -67.84 4.49 55.83
N PHE A 8 -67.67 5.03 54.61
CA PHE A 8 -67.69 6.47 54.37
C PHE A 8 -69.01 7.10 54.82
N ARG A 9 -70.14 6.40 54.60
CA ARG A 9 -71.45 6.82 55.13
C ARG A 9 -71.49 6.90 56.63
N HIS A 10 -70.96 5.88 57.31
CA HIS A 10 -70.91 5.89 58.76
C HIS A 10 -70.09 7.07 59.29
N ASP A 11 -68.90 7.30 58.72
CA ASP A 11 -68.00 8.40 59.09
C ASP A 11 -68.66 9.77 58.84
N TYR A 12 -69.29 9.95 57.67
CA TYR A 12 -69.96 11.19 57.28
C TYR A 12 -71.16 11.50 58.18
N GLU A 13 -72.02 10.51 58.44
CA GLU A 13 -73.18 10.66 59.34
C GLU A 13 -72.76 10.98 60.78
N ALA A 14 -71.71 10.32 61.28
CA ALA A 14 -71.17 10.56 62.62
C ALA A 14 -70.59 11.98 62.75
N ALA A 15 -69.81 12.42 61.76
CA ALA A 15 -69.21 13.76 61.73
C ALA A 15 -70.26 14.86 61.62
N LEU A 16 -71.27 14.69 60.75
CA LEU A 16 -72.37 15.64 60.62
C LEU A 16 -73.15 15.76 61.93
N ARG A 17 -73.46 14.63 62.59
CA ARG A 17 -74.16 14.63 63.88
C ARG A 17 -73.36 15.36 64.96
N ALA A 18 -72.05 15.13 65.04
CA ALA A 18 -71.17 15.80 65.98
C ALA A 18 -71.06 17.31 65.70
N HIS A 19 -71.03 17.72 64.42
CA HIS A 19 -71.02 19.13 64.04
C HIS A 19 -72.36 19.82 64.32
N LEU A 20 -73.49 19.18 64.05
CA LEU A 20 -74.82 19.73 64.39
C LEU A 20 -75.00 19.96 65.90
N ALA A 21 -74.38 19.11 66.73
CA ALA A 21 -74.43 19.23 68.19
C ALA A 21 -73.48 20.30 68.76
N SER A 22 -72.27 20.43 68.20
CA SER A 22 -71.22 21.33 68.73
C SER A 22 -71.11 22.68 68.02
N ARG A 23 -71.54 22.74 66.75
CA ARG A 23 -71.39 23.87 65.81
C ARG A 23 -69.98 24.46 65.78
N SER A 24 -68.98 23.60 65.99
CA SER A 24 -67.58 24.00 66.14
C SER A 24 -66.85 24.03 64.79
N GLU A 25 -65.83 24.89 64.68
CA GLU A 25 -64.89 24.87 63.56
C GLU A 25 -64.19 23.50 63.40
N ALA A 26 -63.97 22.78 64.51
CA ALA A 26 -63.43 21.43 64.49
C ALA A 26 -64.30 20.48 63.64
N GLY A 27 -65.63 20.62 63.68
CA GLY A 27 -66.54 19.84 62.83
C GLY A 27 -66.45 20.19 61.35
N LEU A 28 -66.20 21.46 61.00
CA LEU A 28 -65.95 21.87 59.60
C LEU A 28 -64.59 21.38 59.09
N SER A 29 -63.60 21.22 59.96
CA SER A 29 -62.33 20.57 59.63
C SER A 29 -62.52 19.10 59.25
N VAL A 30 -63.40 18.37 59.97
CA VAL A 30 -63.76 17.00 59.62
C VAL A 30 -64.54 16.95 58.30
N ALA A 31 -65.45 17.90 58.05
CA ALA A 31 -66.14 18.04 56.76
C ALA A 31 -65.15 18.25 55.60
N TYR A 32 -64.14 19.08 55.82
CA TYR A 32 -63.04 19.34 54.87
C TYR A 32 -62.30 18.04 54.54
N GLU A 33 -61.91 17.25 55.55
CA GLU A 33 -61.22 15.97 55.36
C GLU A 33 -62.08 14.91 54.65
N LEU A 34 -63.38 14.86 54.96
CA LEU A 34 -64.33 13.95 54.32
C LEU A 34 -64.52 14.27 52.83
N GLY A 35 -64.67 15.54 52.47
CA GLY A 35 -64.77 15.96 51.07
C GLY A 35 -63.50 15.66 50.25
N ARG A 36 -62.31 15.76 50.87
CA ARG A 36 -61.04 15.32 50.25
C ARG A 36 -60.97 13.80 50.08
N ARG A 37 -61.40 13.03 51.08
CA ARG A 37 -61.39 11.55 51.05
C ARG A 37 -62.41 10.97 50.07
N ALA A 38 -63.55 11.63 49.88
CA ALA A 38 -64.63 11.17 49.02
C ALA A 38 -64.16 10.78 47.60
N LEU A 39 -63.26 11.58 46.99
CA LEU A 39 -62.73 11.27 45.66
C LEU A 39 -61.87 9.99 45.65
N ALA A 40 -61.03 9.79 46.66
CA ALA A 40 -60.17 8.61 46.77
C ALA A 40 -60.96 7.32 47.06
N GLU A 41 -62.10 7.44 47.73
CA GLU A 41 -63.01 6.32 48.04
C GLU A 41 -64.08 6.10 46.97
N GLY A 42 -64.04 6.85 45.86
CA GLY A 42 -64.95 6.70 44.71
C GLY A 42 -66.38 7.19 44.97
N ILE A 43 -66.58 8.07 45.95
CA ILE A 43 -67.89 8.62 46.32
C ILE A 43 -68.25 9.78 45.38
N SER A 44 -69.41 9.70 44.75
CA SER A 44 -69.94 10.77 43.92
C SER A 44 -70.55 11.92 44.73
N LEU A 45 -70.64 13.10 44.12
CA LEU A 45 -71.31 14.26 44.72
C LEU A 45 -72.79 13.98 45.04
N LEU A 46 -73.45 13.19 44.19
CA LEU A 46 -74.84 12.76 44.39
C LEU A 46 -74.97 11.84 45.62
N GLU A 47 -74.02 10.93 45.83
CA GLU A 47 -73.99 10.07 47.01
C GLU A 47 -73.77 10.89 48.28
N MET A 48 -72.79 11.81 48.30
CA MET A 48 -72.58 12.70 49.44
C MET A 48 -73.81 13.55 49.78
N ALA A 49 -74.46 14.14 48.78
CA ALA A 49 -75.69 14.92 48.97
C ALA A 49 -76.84 14.04 49.49
N SER A 50 -76.98 12.81 48.97
CA SER A 50 -77.99 11.85 49.43
C SER A 50 -77.76 11.41 50.87
N MET A 51 -76.50 11.18 51.25
CA MET A 51 -76.08 10.80 52.60
C MET A 51 -76.31 11.95 53.57
N HIS A 52 -75.99 13.17 53.16
CA HIS A 52 -76.27 14.38 53.93
C HIS A 52 -77.78 14.54 54.18
N LEU A 53 -78.61 14.47 53.13
CA LEU A 53 -80.06 14.59 53.25
C LEU A 53 -80.64 13.50 54.17
N ALA A 54 -80.24 12.24 53.98
CA ALA A 54 -80.71 11.13 54.81
C ALA A 54 -80.31 11.29 56.28
N ALA A 55 -79.11 11.78 56.56
CA ALA A 55 -78.61 12.03 57.91
C ALA A 55 -79.36 13.18 58.60
N THR A 56 -79.64 14.26 57.87
CA THR A 56 -80.36 15.44 58.38
C THR A 56 -81.83 15.10 58.65
N CYS A 57 -82.48 14.31 57.79
CA CYS A 57 -83.87 13.85 57.99
C CYS A 57 -84.03 12.88 59.18
N ARG A 58 -82.98 12.15 59.56
CA ARG A 58 -83.01 11.21 60.71
C ARG A 58 -82.69 11.87 62.05
N ALA A 59 -82.26 13.12 62.07
CA ALA A 59 -81.97 13.83 63.31
C ALA A 59 -83.29 14.21 64.04
N PRO A 60 -83.43 13.97 65.36
CA PRO A 60 -84.69 14.19 66.07
C PRO A 60 -85.10 15.68 66.03
N ALA A 61 -86.40 15.92 65.78
CA ALA A 61 -87.03 17.23 65.88
C ALA A 61 -87.34 17.51 67.36
N GLY A 62 -86.44 18.23 68.03
CA GLY A 62 -86.62 18.65 69.40
C GLY A 62 -85.87 19.96 69.62
N GLY A 63 -86.63 21.04 69.83
CA GLY A 63 -86.11 22.40 70.01
C GLY A 63 -87.12 23.45 69.51
N GLU A 64 -87.10 24.65 70.10
CA GLU A 64 -87.89 25.81 69.65
C GLU A 64 -87.57 26.18 68.17
N ALA A 65 -88.45 26.93 67.49
CA ALA A 65 -88.32 27.26 66.07
C ALA A 65 -86.95 27.86 65.69
N GLY A 66 -86.31 28.63 66.59
CA GLY A 66 -84.97 29.19 66.39
C GLY A 66 -83.82 28.17 66.41
N ASP A 67 -83.99 27.00 67.02
CA ASP A 67 -83.00 25.92 67.01
C ASP A 67 -83.02 25.12 65.69
N THR A 68 -84.17 25.11 65.00
CA THR A 68 -84.32 24.43 63.71
C THR A 68 -83.57 25.19 62.60
N GLU A 69 -83.69 26.51 62.56
CA GLU A 69 -83.01 27.37 61.58
C GLU A 69 -81.49 27.29 61.72
N ALA A 70 -80.96 27.40 62.95
CA ALA A 70 -79.53 27.28 63.23
C ALA A 70 -78.95 25.88 62.92
N ARG A 71 -79.75 24.81 63.07
CA ARG A 71 -79.36 23.45 62.66
C ARG A 71 -79.30 23.28 61.15
N VAL A 72 -80.24 23.86 60.42
CA VAL A 72 -80.23 23.86 58.94
C VAL A 72 -79.03 24.64 58.43
N GLU A 73 -78.72 25.79 59.03
CA GLU A 73 -77.55 26.60 58.68
C GLU A 73 -76.24 25.84 58.92
N ALA A 74 -76.06 25.23 60.10
CA ALA A 74 -74.87 24.43 60.42
C ALA A 74 -74.72 23.18 59.53
N GLY A 75 -75.81 22.49 59.23
CA GLY A 75 -75.79 21.36 58.28
C GLY A 75 -75.42 21.80 56.87
N THR A 76 -75.97 22.93 56.41
CA THR A 76 -75.65 23.51 55.10
C THR A 76 -74.18 23.92 55.03
N GLN A 77 -73.64 24.55 56.09
CA GLN A 77 -72.24 24.92 56.17
C GLN A 77 -71.30 23.70 56.10
N PHE A 78 -71.66 22.60 56.78
CA PHE A 78 -70.93 21.33 56.70
C PHE A 78 -70.96 20.73 55.30
N LEU A 79 -72.12 20.72 54.64
CA LEU A 79 -72.25 20.21 53.27
C LEU A 79 -71.43 21.06 52.28
N LEU A 80 -71.55 22.39 52.36
CA LEU A 80 -70.79 23.31 51.51
C LEU A 80 -69.29 23.13 51.70
N GLN A 81 -68.82 22.96 52.94
CA GLN A 81 -67.40 22.73 53.23
C GLN A 81 -66.91 21.41 52.64
N ALA A 82 -67.68 20.32 52.78
CA ALA A 82 -67.34 19.03 52.19
C ALA A 82 -67.41 19.04 50.64
N MET A 83 -68.37 19.77 50.05
CA MET A 83 -68.49 19.89 48.60
C MET A 83 -67.39 20.75 47.98
N ALA A 84 -67.02 21.86 48.65
CA ALA A 84 -65.96 22.74 48.18
C ALA A 84 -64.62 22.00 48.10
N THR A 85 -64.27 21.20 49.11
CA THR A 85 -63.04 20.41 49.09
C THR A 85 -63.07 19.26 48.10
N PHE A 86 -64.23 18.66 47.89
CA PHE A 86 -64.43 17.65 46.84
C PHE A 86 -64.22 18.24 45.43
N ASP A 87 -64.79 19.41 45.13
CA ASP A 87 -64.60 20.09 43.83
C ASP A 87 -63.12 20.47 43.61
N MET A 88 -62.45 21.01 44.63
CA MET A 88 -61.01 21.30 44.57
C MET A 88 -60.18 20.02 44.30
N ALA A 89 -60.52 18.90 44.96
CA ALA A 89 -59.83 17.63 44.74
C ALA A 89 -60.08 17.06 43.32
N GLN A 90 -61.30 17.18 42.79
CA GLN A 90 -61.61 16.74 41.42
C GLN A 90 -60.85 17.53 40.37
N ARG A 91 -60.79 18.85 40.49
CA ARG A 91 -60.01 19.70 39.57
C ARG A 91 -58.52 19.36 39.62
N GLY A 92 -57.96 19.22 40.83
CA GLY A 92 -56.56 18.84 41.01
C GLY A 92 -56.22 17.47 40.40
N PHE A 93 -57.13 16.49 40.52
CA PHE A 93 -56.96 15.17 39.89
C PHE A 93 -57.00 15.24 38.37
N TRP A 94 -57.94 16.00 37.79
CA TRP A 94 -58.03 16.20 36.34
C TRP A 94 -56.80 16.91 35.78
N GLU A 95 -56.34 17.98 36.42
CA GLU A 95 -55.13 18.71 36.01
C GLU A 95 -53.87 17.85 36.10
N ALA A 96 -53.75 17.00 37.14
CA ALA A 96 -52.63 16.08 37.28
C ALA A 96 -52.67 14.97 36.21
N ARG A 97 -53.85 14.41 35.92
CA ARG A 97 -54.02 13.40 34.87
C ARG A 97 -53.73 13.96 33.49
N GLU A 98 -54.19 15.17 33.19
CA GLU A 98 -53.93 15.82 31.90
C GLU A 98 -52.45 16.18 31.76
N ARG A 99 -51.81 16.68 32.83
CA ARG A 99 -50.34 16.87 32.85
C ARG A 99 -49.60 15.56 32.59
N ALA A 100 -49.96 14.49 33.30
CA ALA A 100 -49.33 13.19 33.10
C ALA A 100 -49.53 12.65 31.68
N ARG A 101 -50.71 12.87 31.08
CA ARG A 101 -50.99 12.48 29.68
C ARG A 101 -50.09 13.22 28.70
N VAL A 102 -49.98 14.53 28.83
CA VAL A 102 -49.10 15.37 27.98
C VAL A 102 -47.63 14.99 28.17
N GLU A 103 -47.19 14.79 29.40
CA GLU A 103 -45.83 14.38 29.72
C GLU A 103 -45.49 13.00 29.14
N GLN A 104 -46.40 12.02 29.27
CA GLN A 104 -46.24 10.70 28.64
C GLN A 104 -46.17 10.80 27.11
N GLN A 105 -46.98 11.65 26.49
CA GLN A 105 -46.93 11.88 25.04
C GLN A 105 -45.60 12.52 24.61
N HIS A 106 -45.05 13.45 25.39
CA HIS A 106 -43.73 14.03 25.14
C HIS A 106 -42.60 13.00 25.29
N VAL A 107 -42.62 12.19 26.35
CA VAL A 107 -41.63 11.13 26.57
C VAL A 107 -41.64 10.12 25.43
N ALA A 108 -42.82 9.68 25.00
CA ALA A 108 -42.95 8.76 23.87
C ALA A 108 -42.33 9.33 22.58
N ARG A 109 -42.62 10.61 22.26
CA ARG A 109 -42.07 11.28 21.07
C ARG A 109 -40.54 11.43 21.12
N LEU A 110 -39.99 11.80 22.28
CA LEU A 110 -38.53 11.87 22.46
C LEU A 110 -37.87 10.51 22.31
N GLN A 111 -38.52 9.44 22.81
CA GLN A 111 -38.03 8.08 22.64
C GLN A 111 -38.03 7.68 21.17
N THR A 112 -39.10 7.98 20.42
CA THR A 112 -39.16 7.73 18.97
C THR A 112 -38.05 8.45 18.21
N LEU A 113 -37.79 9.73 18.52
CA LEU A 113 -36.68 10.49 17.94
C LEU A 113 -35.32 9.86 18.24
N ALA A 114 -35.11 9.40 19.48
CA ALA A 114 -33.86 8.76 19.88
C ALA A 114 -33.64 7.42 19.14
N GLU A 115 -34.69 6.59 19.05
CA GLU A 115 -34.66 5.31 18.32
C GLU A 115 -34.40 5.52 16.82
N ALA A 116 -35.06 6.51 16.21
CA ALA A 116 -34.84 6.91 14.83
C ALA A 116 -33.39 7.34 14.55
N SER A 117 -32.80 8.13 15.46
CA SER A 117 -31.40 8.53 15.39
C SER A 117 -30.44 7.35 15.36
N VAL A 118 -30.64 6.41 16.30
CA VAL A 118 -29.81 5.21 16.42
C VAL A 118 -29.92 4.36 15.15
N ALA A 119 -31.13 4.21 14.59
CA ALA A 119 -31.34 3.47 13.36
C ALA A 119 -30.58 4.06 12.16
N VAL A 120 -30.53 5.40 12.05
CA VAL A 120 -29.78 6.10 10.99
C VAL A 120 -28.27 5.94 11.20
N ILE A 121 -27.77 6.14 12.43
CA ILE A 121 -26.34 6.06 12.75
C ILE A 121 -25.81 4.62 12.56
N ALA A 122 -26.63 3.61 12.82
CA ALA A 122 -26.26 2.21 12.67
C ALA A 122 -25.95 1.78 11.22
N ARG A 123 -26.28 2.61 10.22
CA ARG A 123 -25.95 2.35 8.81
C ARG A 123 -24.52 2.83 8.50
N PRO A 124 -23.59 1.95 8.10
CA PRO A 124 -22.21 2.35 7.82
C PRO A 124 -22.11 3.16 6.52
N ASP A 125 -22.80 2.73 5.46
CA ASP A 125 -22.70 3.32 4.14
C ASP A 125 -23.66 4.50 3.94
N LEU A 126 -23.19 5.54 3.27
CA LEU A 126 -23.99 6.73 2.96
C LEU A 126 -25.23 6.35 2.12
N ALA A 127 -25.10 5.43 1.18
CA ALA A 127 -26.19 4.96 0.32
C ALA A 127 -27.34 4.33 1.13
N ASP A 128 -27.02 3.60 2.21
CA ASP A 128 -28.00 2.93 3.06
C ASP A 128 -28.65 3.89 4.08
N ARG A 129 -28.03 5.04 4.34
CA ARG A 129 -28.58 6.06 5.25
C ARG A 129 -29.79 6.76 4.66
N PHE A 130 -29.84 7.07 3.37
CA PHE A 130 -30.97 7.77 2.76
C PHE A 130 -32.32 7.04 2.90
N PRO A 131 -32.45 5.75 2.51
CA PRO A 131 -33.71 5.03 2.67
C PRO A 131 -34.09 4.87 4.14
N GLU A 132 -33.11 4.72 5.04
CA GLU A 132 -33.39 4.64 6.48
C GLU A 132 -33.88 5.99 7.03
N ILE A 133 -33.28 7.12 6.63
CA ILE A 133 -33.74 8.46 7.03
C ILE A 133 -35.18 8.69 6.57
N ALA A 134 -35.50 8.37 5.30
CA ALA A 134 -36.87 8.50 4.80
C ALA A 134 -37.86 7.64 5.59
N LYS A 135 -37.49 6.38 5.88
CA LYS A 135 -38.30 5.46 6.69
C LYS A 135 -38.53 5.98 8.10
N GLN A 136 -37.48 6.47 8.76
CA GLN A 136 -37.59 6.97 10.13
C GLN A 136 -38.35 8.30 10.21
N ALA A 137 -38.31 9.13 9.16
CA ALA A 137 -39.14 10.33 9.07
C ALA A 137 -40.64 10.02 9.12
N LEU A 138 -41.08 8.89 8.52
CA LEU A 138 -42.46 8.41 8.63
C LEU A 138 -42.82 8.11 10.08
N VAL A 139 -41.95 7.35 10.77
CA VAL A 139 -42.16 6.92 12.15
C VAL A 139 -42.24 8.11 13.10
N VAL A 140 -41.39 9.12 12.85
CA VAL A 140 -41.22 10.28 13.72
C VAL A 140 -42.30 11.34 13.50
N ALA A 141 -42.68 11.62 12.25
CA ALA A 141 -43.65 12.65 11.90
C ALA A 141 -45.08 12.12 11.72
N GLY A 142 -45.28 10.80 11.64
CA GLY A 142 -46.59 10.17 11.54
C GLY A 142 -47.20 10.13 10.12
N GLY A 143 -46.43 10.46 9.07
CA GLY A 143 -46.93 10.48 7.70
C GLY A 143 -47.01 9.11 7.01
N GLY A 144 -47.69 9.08 5.86
CA GLY A 144 -47.88 7.88 5.05
C GLY A 144 -46.74 7.61 4.08
N GLU A 145 -46.15 8.66 3.51
CA GLU A 145 -45.02 8.58 2.58
C GLU A 145 -43.99 9.69 2.86
N ALA A 146 -42.72 9.41 2.55
CA ALA A 146 -41.61 10.32 2.81
C ALA A 146 -40.57 10.24 1.69
N ALA A 147 -39.92 11.37 1.45
CA ALA A 147 -38.82 11.48 0.52
C ALA A 147 -37.72 12.36 1.08
N ILE A 148 -36.48 11.94 0.82
CA ILE A 148 -35.28 12.75 1.05
C ILE A 148 -34.68 13.09 -0.30
N ARG A 149 -34.24 14.34 -0.44
CA ARG A 149 -33.30 14.76 -1.49
C ARG A 149 -32.08 15.35 -0.83
N PHE A 150 -30.92 14.97 -1.30
CA PHE A 150 -29.66 15.40 -0.74
C PHE A 150 -28.62 15.53 -1.85
N GLN A 151 -27.99 16.69 -1.90
CA GLN A 151 -26.91 16.97 -2.83
C GLN A 151 -25.59 16.66 -2.14
N ALA A 152 -24.91 15.61 -2.61
CA ALA A 152 -23.57 15.31 -2.15
C ALA A 152 -22.57 16.35 -2.68
N GLU A 153 -21.38 16.45 -2.05
CA GLU A 153 -20.34 17.43 -2.45
C GLU A 153 -19.83 17.26 -3.88
N ASP A 154 -19.93 16.06 -4.45
CA ASP A 154 -19.60 15.76 -5.85
C ASP A 154 -20.68 16.25 -6.84
N GLY A 155 -21.74 16.89 -6.33
CA GLY A 155 -22.86 17.42 -7.11
C GLY A 155 -23.90 16.37 -7.49
N VAL A 156 -23.72 15.10 -7.11
CA VAL A 156 -24.69 14.04 -7.38
C VAL A 156 -25.90 14.20 -6.44
N MET A 157 -27.08 14.32 -7.04
CA MET A 157 -28.33 14.34 -6.29
C MET A 157 -28.72 12.90 -5.92
N GLN A 158 -28.83 12.63 -4.62
CA GLN A 158 -29.29 11.36 -4.08
C GLN A 158 -30.70 11.53 -3.51
N SER A 159 -31.56 10.54 -3.78
CA SER A 159 -32.95 10.58 -3.33
C SER A 159 -33.47 9.19 -2.98
N SER A 160 -34.41 9.12 -2.04
CA SER A 160 -35.13 7.88 -1.74
C SER A 160 -36.15 7.54 -2.83
N THR A 161 -36.49 6.26 -2.96
CA THR A 161 -37.22 5.66 -4.09
C THR A 161 -38.71 6.02 -4.21
N SER A 162 -39.22 7.01 -3.47
CA SER A 162 -40.64 7.37 -3.49
C SER A 162 -40.99 8.31 -4.64
N VAL A 163 -42.17 8.11 -5.25
CA VAL A 163 -42.72 9.03 -6.24
C VAL A 163 -43.26 10.25 -5.52
N VAL A 164 -42.56 11.38 -5.63
CA VAL A 164 -42.95 12.62 -4.95
C VAL A 164 -43.99 13.39 -5.78
N PRO A 165 -45.15 13.76 -5.20
CA PRO A 165 -46.14 14.59 -5.89
C PRO A 165 -45.55 15.93 -6.40
N PRO A 166 -45.97 16.44 -7.59
CA PRO A 166 -45.38 17.66 -8.17
C PRO A 166 -45.42 18.90 -7.27
N ALA A 167 -46.49 19.07 -6.48
CA ALA A 167 -46.61 20.19 -5.54
C ALA A 167 -45.55 20.13 -4.43
N ILE A 168 -45.27 18.92 -3.91
CA ILE A 168 -44.23 18.69 -2.91
C ILE A 168 -42.85 18.84 -3.53
N VAL A 169 -42.67 18.45 -4.81
CA VAL A 169 -41.41 18.67 -5.52
C VAL A 169 -41.05 20.16 -5.58
N THR A 170 -42.01 21.03 -5.91
CA THR A 170 -41.84 22.48 -5.94
C THR A 170 -41.52 23.03 -4.54
N ALA A 171 -42.26 22.62 -3.52
CA ALA A 171 -42.01 23.07 -2.15
C ALA A 171 -40.64 22.66 -1.61
N MET A 172 -40.22 21.41 -1.85
CA MET A 172 -38.88 20.93 -1.54
C MET A 172 -37.79 21.78 -2.22
N ALA A 173 -38.00 22.20 -3.48
CA ALA A 173 -37.06 23.07 -4.19
C ALA A 173 -37.03 24.51 -3.63
N ASP A 174 -38.10 24.97 -3.00
CA ASP A 174 -38.14 26.26 -2.31
C ASP A 174 -37.37 26.21 -0.99
N VAL A 175 -37.54 25.13 -0.22
CA VAL A 175 -36.77 24.87 1.03
C VAL A 175 -35.28 24.68 0.73
N GLU A 176 -34.93 23.96 -0.34
CA GLU A 176 -33.55 23.81 -0.83
C GLU A 176 -32.89 25.17 -1.13
N ARG A 177 -33.66 26.18 -1.56
CA ARG A 177 -33.17 27.54 -1.85
C ARG A 177 -33.14 28.47 -0.63
N GLY A 178 -33.35 27.95 0.57
CA GLY A 178 -33.37 28.72 1.82
C GLY A 178 -34.73 29.32 2.16
N GLY A 179 -35.81 28.82 1.55
CA GLY A 179 -37.17 29.08 2.02
C GLY A 179 -37.38 28.57 3.44
N ALA A 180 -38.30 29.19 4.18
CA ALA A 180 -38.71 28.69 5.49
C ALA A 180 -39.28 27.26 5.37
N PRO A 181 -39.21 26.42 6.43
CA PRO A 181 -39.92 25.14 6.46
C PRO A 181 -41.39 25.39 6.10
N ASP A 182 -41.80 24.88 4.94
CA ASP A 182 -43.16 25.02 4.44
C ASP A 182 -43.91 23.71 4.67
N GLY A 183 -45.19 23.82 4.97
CA GLY A 183 -46.03 22.70 5.33
C GLY A 183 -47.50 23.07 5.37
N SER A 184 -48.33 22.16 4.89
CA SER A 184 -49.78 22.22 5.02
C SER A 184 -50.24 21.10 5.95
N SER A 185 -51.55 20.99 6.22
CA SER A 185 -52.06 19.83 6.96
C SER A 185 -51.87 18.50 6.22
N SER A 186 -51.48 18.53 4.93
CA SER A 186 -51.27 17.34 4.09
C SER A 186 -49.81 16.96 3.84
N TRP A 187 -48.84 17.84 4.15
CA TRP A 187 -47.41 17.57 3.98
C TRP A 187 -46.53 18.54 4.78
N LEU A 188 -45.33 18.09 5.15
CA LEU A 188 -44.30 18.85 5.87
C LEU A 188 -42.95 18.71 5.16
N ALA A 189 -42.15 19.76 5.12
CA ALA A 189 -40.76 19.71 4.67
C ALA A 189 -39.80 20.37 5.66
N ALA A 190 -38.64 19.76 5.87
CA ALA A 190 -37.57 20.28 6.70
C ALA A 190 -36.22 20.25 5.97
N PRO A 191 -35.38 21.29 6.11
CA PRO A 191 -34.08 21.33 5.46
C PRO A 191 -33.10 20.34 6.11
N ILE A 192 -32.27 19.74 5.28
CA ILE A 192 -31.04 19.06 5.71
C ILE A 192 -29.91 20.06 5.57
N THR A 193 -29.31 20.41 6.70
CA THR A 193 -28.27 21.43 6.76
C THR A 193 -26.91 20.82 6.43
N GLY A 194 -26.19 21.50 5.54
CA GLY A 194 -24.81 21.21 5.20
C GLY A 194 -23.82 22.07 5.99
N PRO A 195 -22.53 22.00 5.62
CA PRO A 195 -21.48 22.83 6.21
C PRO A 195 -21.85 24.32 6.16
N HIS A 196 -21.46 25.05 7.22
CA HIS A 196 -21.65 26.50 7.34
C HIS A 196 -23.11 27.00 7.24
N GLY A 197 -24.09 26.12 7.48
CA GLY A 197 -25.51 26.48 7.47
C GLY A 197 -26.14 26.58 6.08
N SER A 198 -25.46 26.06 5.04
CA SER A 198 -26.06 25.86 3.72
C SER A 198 -27.15 24.78 3.77
N THR A 199 -28.13 24.80 2.87
CA THR A 199 -29.10 23.70 2.74
C THR A 199 -28.53 22.67 1.77
N ALA A 200 -28.10 21.52 2.29
CA ALA A 200 -27.55 20.40 1.51
C ALA A 200 -28.64 19.45 0.98
N GLY A 201 -29.85 19.55 1.52
CA GLY A 201 -30.97 18.74 1.08
C GLY A 201 -32.27 19.12 1.78
N VAL A 202 -33.28 18.29 1.56
CA VAL A 202 -34.60 18.46 2.16
C VAL A 202 -35.23 17.09 2.41
N ILE A 203 -35.87 16.96 3.56
CA ILE A 203 -36.73 15.84 3.89
C ILE A 203 -38.18 16.29 3.87
N ALA A 204 -39.03 15.52 3.20
CA ALA A 204 -40.45 15.78 3.10
C ALA A 204 -41.24 14.55 3.52
N VAL A 205 -42.33 14.79 4.23
CA VAL A 205 -43.29 13.78 4.67
C VAL A 205 -44.68 14.24 4.25
N TRP A 206 -45.51 13.34 3.72
CA TRP A 206 -46.89 13.64 3.37
C TRP A 206 -47.81 12.52 3.78
N GLU A 207 -49.08 12.89 3.97
CA GLU A 207 -50.09 12.01 4.50
C GLU A 207 -51.19 11.72 3.47
N THR A 208 -51.88 10.59 3.65
CA THR A 208 -53.06 10.20 2.88
C THR A 208 -54.35 10.09 3.72
N SER A 209 -54.31 10.27 5.06
CA SER A 209 -55.44 10.05 5.98
C SER A 209 -55.67 11.05 7.13
N ASP A 210 -54.70 11.37 8.02
CA ASP A 210 -54.84 12.37 9.10
C ASP A 210 -54.21 13.73 8.73
N ASP A 211 -54.39 14.76 9.58
CA ASP A 211 -53.83 16.11 9.40
C ASP A 211 -52.49 16.25 10.16
N LEU A 212 -51.42 16.61 9.45
CA LEU A 212 -50.10 16.92 10.01
C LEU A 212 -50.10 18.28 10.74
N GLY A 213 -49.68 18.29 12.01
CA GLY A 213 -49.75 19.48 12.87
C GLY A 213 -48.43 20.25 13.04
N PRO A 214 -48.47 21.44 13.67
CA PRO A 214 -47.26 22.25 13.94
C PRO A 214 -46.21 21.53 14.78
N LEU A 215 -46.64 20.68 15.71
CA LEU A 215 -45.74 19.90 16.55
C LEU A 215 -45.01 18.82 15.74
N ASP A 216 -45.64 18.24 14.72
CA ASP A 216 -45.03 17.23 13.86
C ASP A 216 -44.00 17.87 12.92
N GLY A 217 -44.25 19.12 12.48
CA GLY A 217 -43.25 19.95 11.81
C GLY A 217 -42.01 20.23 12.68
N ALA A 218 -42.20 20.55 13.96
CA ALA A 218 -41.07 20.77 14.89
C ALA A 218 -40.24 19.49 15.12
N ILE A 219 -40.92 18.34 15.22
CA ILE A 219 -40.25 17.04 15.39
C ILE A 219 -39.52 16.64 14.11
N LEU A 220 -40.13 16.82 12.94
CA LEU A 220 -39.48 16.58 11.65
C LEU A 220 -38.25 17.47 11.48
N ALA A 221 -38.32 18.75 11.87
CA ALA A 221 -37.16 19.65 11.85
C ALA A 221 -36.05 19.17 12.79
N GLN A 222 -36.38 18.72 14.00
CA GLN A 222 -35.41 18.15 14.93
C GLN A 222 -34.75 16.89 14.38
N PHE A 223 -35.55 15.99 13.78
CA PHE A 223 -35.03 14.79 13.12
C PHE A 223 -34.16 15.13 11.92
N ALA A 224 -34.56 16.11 11.10
CA ALA A 224 -33.77 16.59 9.96
C ALA A 224 -32.41 17.14 10.40
N GLN A 225 -32.34 17.84 11.54
CA GLN A 225 -31.08 18.31 12.12
C GLN A 225 -30.16 17.14 12.52
N MET A 226 -30.71 16.11 13.17
CA MET A 226 -29.94 14.92 13.56
C MET A 226 -29.49 14.11 12.34
N ALA A 227 -30.36 13.99 11.32
CA ALA A 227 -30.02 13.39 10.05
C ALA A 227 -28.94 14.17 9.30
N SER A 228 -28.94 15.50 9.40
CA SER A 228 -27.90 16.38 8.83
C SER A 228 -26.54 16.07 9.41
N GLU A 229 -26.43 15.99 10.74
CA GLU A 229 -25.18 15.62 11.43
C GLU A 229 -24.72 14.21 11.05
N ALA A 230 -25.64 13.25 10.98
CA ALA A 230 -25.34 11.88 10.58
C ALA A 230 -24.85 11.79 9.12
N LEU A 231 -25.49 12.50 8.19
CA LEU A 231 -25.08 12.55 6.78
C LEU A 231 -23.74 13.25 6.62
N HIS A 232 -23.52 14.38 7.30
CA HIS A 232 -22.25 15.10 7.25
C HIS A 232 -21.09 14.24 7.76
N ASN A 233 -21.26 13.58 8.91
CA ASN A 233 -20.25 12.67 9.45
C ASN A 233 -19.94 11.51 8.50
N ALA A 234 -20.95 10.95 7.84
CA ALA A 234 -20.76 9.91 6.84
C ALA A 234 -20.02 10.42 5.59
N GLN A 235 -20.32 11.63 5.12
CA GLN A 235 -19.60 12.24 3.98
C GLN A 235 -18.14 12.49 4.31
N VAL A 236 -17.84 13.07 5.47
CA VAL A 236 -16.46 13.32 5.92
C VAL A 236 -15.70 12.00 6.01
N TYR A 237 -16.32 10.97 6.60
CA TYR A 237 -15.72 9.64 6.68
C TYR A 237 -15.45 9.05 5.29
N GLU A 238 -16.41 9.12 4.36
CA GLU A 238 -16.25 8.59 3.01
C GLU A 238 -15.20 9.38 2.20
N GLN A 239 -15.13 10.69 2.37
CA GLN A 239 -14.09 11.52 1.76
C GLN A 239 -12.70 11.17 2.30
N MET A 240 -12.55 11.07 3.62
CA MET A 240 -11.31 10.65 4.24
C MET A 240 -10.91 9.25 3.75
N ARG A 241 -11.87 8.34 3.55
CA ARG A 241 -11.64 6.97 3.05
C ARG A 241 -11.13 6.98 1.64
N ARG A 242 -11.76 7.76 0.76
CA ARG A 242 -11.28 7.93 -0.62
C ARG A 242 -9.88 8.53 -0.67
N ILE A 243 -9.57 9.53 0.16
CA ILE A 243 -8.22 10.12 0.23
C ILE A 243 -7.19 9.09 0.71
N ALA A 244 -7.51 8.35 1.77
CA ALA A 244 -6.71 7.27 2.33
C ALA A 244 -6.36 6.20 1.28
N VAL A 245 -7.37 5.64 0.64
CA VAL A 245 -7.22 4.60 -0.41
C VAL A 245 -6.44 5.15 -1.61
N THR A 246 -6.70 6.38 -2.03
CA THR A 246 -5.98 7.01 -3.15
C THR A 246 -4.50 7.21 -2.82
N LEU A 247 -4.18 7.69 -1.62
CA LEU A 247 -2.81 7.85 -1.15
C LEU A 247 -2.08 6.50 -1.12
N GLN A 248 -2.70 5.47 -0.55
CA GLN A 248 -2.15 4.12 -0.48
C GLN A 248 -1.84 3.54 -1.87
N HIS A 249 -2.81 3.58 -2.79
CA HIS A 249 -2.59 3.15 -4.19
C HIS A 249 -1.52 3.97 -4.91
N SER A 250 -1.32 5.24 -4.55
CA SER A 250 -0.27 6.06 -5.15
C SER A 250 1.13 5.70 -4.67
N LEU A 251 1.24 5.06 -3.50
CA LEU A 251 2.51 4.62 -2.91
C LEU A 251 2.91 3.23 -3.43
N LEU A 252 1.96 2.37 -3.79
CA LEU A 252 2.30 1.06 -4.37
C LEU A 252 2.79 1.16 -5.82
N PRO A 253 3.65 0.23 -6.28
CA PRO A 253 4.11 0.18 -7.67
C PRO A 253 2.93 0.01 -8.64
N LYS A 254 2.85 0.88 -9.66
CA LYS A 254 1.79 0.79 -10.69
C LYS A 254 1.98 -0.39 -11.64
N ALA A 255 3.22 -0.80 -11.85
CA ALA A 255 3.61 -1.91 -12.70
C ALA A 255 4.92 -2.50 -12.19
N LEU A 256 5.08 -3.81 -12.33
CA LEU A 256 6.33 -4.50 -12.06
C LEU A 256 7.26 -4.35 -13.27
N PRO A 257 8.59 -4.22 -13.07
CA PRO A 257 9.53 -4.10 -14.17
C PRO A 257 9.67 -5.42 -14.93
N GLU A 258 9.77 -5.34 -16.25
CA GLU A 258 10.08 -6.50 -17.11
C GLU A 258 11.61 -6.67 -17.19
N LEU A 259 12.11 -7.84 -16.77
CA LEU A 259 13.53 -8.20 -16.85
C LEU A 259 13.69 -9.60 -17.44
N PRO A 260 14.60 -9.77 -18.44
CA PRO A 260 14.94 -11.10 -18.94
C PRO A 260 15.38 -12.03 -17.80
N GLY A 261 14.89 -13.27 -17.82
CA GLY A 261 15.22 -14.27 -16.81
C GLY A 261 14.38 -14.20 -15.53
N LEU A 262 13.44 -13.25 -15.39
CA LEU A 262 12.52 -13.18 -14.25
C LEU A 262 11.07 -13.04 -14.69
N VAL A 263 10.18 -13.72 -13.98
CA VAL A 263 8.73 -13.52 -14.06
C VAL A 263 8.25 -13.07 -12.69
N LEU A 264 7.55 -11.94 -12.64
CA LEU A 264 7.09 -11.33 -11.39
C LEU A 264 5.56 -11.36 -11.35
N GLY A 265 5.00 -11.44 -10.15
CA GLY A 265 3.57 -11.27 -9.90
C GLY A 265 3.36 -10.73 -8.49
N ALA A 266 2.31 -9.95 -8.28
CA ALA A 266 2.03 -9.35 -6.98
C ALA A 266 0.53 -9.20 -6.73
N ARG A 267 0.12 -9.30 -5.46
CA ARG A 267 -1.24 -9.00 -5.01
C ARG A 267 -1.19 -8.08 -3.81
N TYR A 268 -2.18 -7.21 -3.74
CA TYR A 268 -2.40 -6.36 -2.59
C TYR A 268 -3.89 -6.37 -2.27
N LEU A 269 -4.23 -6.75 -1.05
CA LEU A 269 -5.61 -6.75 -0.55
C LEU A 269 -5.66 -5.83 0.67
N PRO A 270 -6.42 -4.73 0.64
CA PRO A 270 -6.60 -3.88 1.82
C PRO A 270 -7.42 -4.62 2.87
N GLY A 271 -7.02 -4.50 4.13
CA GLY A 271 -7.65 -5.09 5.30
C GLY A 271 -8.78 -4.22 5.87
N GLY A 272 -9.80 -4.89 6.40
CA GLY A 272 -10.84 -4.26 7.20
C GLY A 272 -11.88 -3.41 6.43
N ALA A 273 -12.97 -3.09 7.12
CA ALA A 273 -14.03 -2.23 6.61
C ALA A 273 -13.89 -0.83 7.21
N GLY A 274 -13.33 0.15 6.47
CA GLY A 274 -13.30 1.54 6.94
C GLY A 274 -12.22 2.45 6.35
N LEU A 275 -11.75 3.37 7.19
CA LEU A 275 -10.72 4.41 6.96
C LEU A 275 -9.27 3.92 7.11
N ASP A 276 -9.07 2.64 7.38
CA ASP A 276 -7.77 2.11 7.72
C ASP A 276 -6.92 2.02 6.44
N VAL A 277 -5.83 2.80 6.41
CA VAL A 277 -4.74 2.65 5.43
C VAL A 277 -3.74 1.70 6.05
N GLY A 278 -3.39 0.60 5.38
CA GLY A 278 -2.39 -0.31 5.90
C GLY A 278 -0.98 0.25 5.86
N GLY A 279 -0.14 -0.33 6.71
CA GLY A 279 1.30 -0.12 6.72
C GLY A 279 2.04 -0.99 5.70
N ASP A 280 1.36 -1.98 5.12
CA ASP A 280 1.91 -2.97 4.19
C ASP A 280 2.30 -2.37 2.84
N TRP A 281 3.51 -2.71 2.37
CA TRP A 281 3.95 -2.36 1.02
C TRP A 281 4.91 -3.39 0.42
N TYR A 282 5.01 -3.34 -0.90
CA TYR A 282 6.11 -3.94 -1.66
C TYR A 282 6.64 -2.96 -2.70
N ASP A 283 7.89 -3.10 -3.11
CA ASP A 283 8.46 -2.41 -4.29
C ASP A 283 9.45 -3.31 -5.00
N VAL A 284 9.57 -3.13 -6.31
CA VAL A 284 10.47 -3.87 -7.18
C VAL A 284 11.09 -2.92 -8.17
N PHE A 285 12.42 -2.83 -8.19
CA PHE A 285 13.12 -1.82 -8.99
C PHE A 285 14.49 -2.25 -9.50
N PRO A 286 14.88 -1.85 -10.72
CA PRO A 286 16.18 -2.20 -11.28
C PRO A 286 17.31 -1.47 -10.54
N LEU A 287 18.37 -2.21 -10.21
CA LEU A 287 19.61 -1.69 -9.59
C LEU A 287 20.75 -1.49 -10.60
N GLY A 288 20.44 -1.66 -11.89
CA GLY A 288 21.42 -1.74 -12.95
C GLY A 288 22.14 -3.10 -12.97
N ALA A 289 22.87 -3.32 -14.06
CA ALA A 289 23.59 -4.56 -14.33
C ALA A 289 22.75 -5.85 -14.30
N GLY A 290 21.45 -5.78 -14.66
CA GLY A 290 20.54 -6.93 -14.64
C GLY A 290 20.06 -7.34 -13.25
N ARG A 291 20.44 -6.61 -12.21
CA ARG A 291 20.03 -6.89 -10.82
C ARG A 291 18.72 -6.18 -10.48
N LEU A 292 17.95 -6.81 -9.62
CA LEU A 292 16.65 -6.32 -9.19
C LEU A 292 16.61 -6.19 -7.66
N GLY A 293 16.28 -5.00 -7.18
CA GLY A 293 15.93 -4.78 -5.78
C GLY A 293 14.48 -5.18 -5.56
N VAL A 294 14.23 -5.99 -4.54
CA VAL A 294 12.89 -6.39 -4.10
C VAL A 294 12.74 -6.03 -2.64
N VAL A 295 11.59 -5.46 -2.28
CA VAL A 295 11.28 -5.13 -0.89
C VAL A 295 9.83 -5.47 -0.59
N ILE A 296 9.61 -6.01 0.60
CA ILE A 296 8.30 -6.09 1.24
C ILE A 296 8.44 -5.62 2.68
N GLY A 297 7.41 -5.02 3.25
CA GLY A 297 7.42 -4.64 4.65
C GLY A 297 6.06 -4.25 5.16
N ASP A 298 6.00 -4.04 6.47
CA ASP A 298 4.83 -3.60 7.20
C ASP A 298 5.26 -2.56 8.25
N VAL A 299 4.50 -1.48 8.35
CA VAL A 299 4.66 -0.43 9.36
C VAL A 299 3.62 -0.61 10.45
N VAL A 300 4.09 -0.74 11.68
CA VAL A 300 3.21 -0.93 12.84
C VAL A 300 2.26 0.24 13.02
N GLY A 301 0.97 -0.09 13.11
CA GLY A 301 -0.10 0.88 13.25
C GLY A 301 -0.98 0.92 12.00
N ARG A 302 -1.87 1.91 11.92
CA ARG A 302 -2.82 2.04 10.81
C ARG A 302 -3.17 3.50 10.53
N GLY A 303 -3.69 3.74 9.34
CA GLY A 303 -4.13 5.06 8.88
C GLY A 303 -2.98 5.92 8.38
N VAL A 304 -3.27 7.23 8.23
CA VAL A 304 -2.37 8.21 7.59
C VAL A 304 -0.95 8.24 8.18
N PRO A 305 -0.72 8.14 9.51
CA PRO A 305 0.64 8.12 10.06
C PRO A 305 1.47 6.92 9.58
N ALA A 306 0.90 5.72 9.53
CA ALA A 306 1.58 4.51 9.07
C ALA A 306 1.93 4.63 7.58
N ALA A 307 0.98 5.08 6.77
CA ALA A 307 1.17 5.33 5.33
C ALA A 307 2.29 6.35 5.03
N ALA A 308 2.43 7.38 5.88
CA ALA A 308 3.48 8.38 5.73
C ALA A 308 4.87 7.81 6.00
N ILE A 309 5.03 6.94 7.00
CA ILE A 309 6.29 6.23 7.28
C ILE A 309 6.57 5.22 6.17
N MET A 310 5.57 4.45 5.73
CA MET A 310 5.67 3.51 4.62
C MET A 310 6.25 4.20 3.37
N GLY A 311 5.70 5.34 2.97
CA GLY A 311 6.21 6.12 1.83
C GLY A 311 7.66 6.62 2.02
N GLN A 312 8.03 7.02 3.25
CA GLN A 312 9.42 7.40 3.56
C GLN A 312 10.37 6.22 3.45
N LEU A 313 9.98 5.06 3.98
CA LEU A 313 10.79 3.83 3.91
C LEU A 313 10.95 3.34 2.50
N GLN A 314 9.89 3.33 1.71
CA GLN A 314 9.94 2.92 0.31
C GLN A 314 10.94 3.76 -0.50
N LEU A 315 10.89 5.09 -0.36
CA LEU A 315 11.84 5.99 -1.03
C LEU A 315 13.26 5.82 -0.49
N ALA A 316 13.43 5.66 0.82
CA ALA A 316 14.73 5.48 1.45
C ALA A 316 15.41 4.16 1.05
N VAL A 317 14.65 3.06 0.95
CA VAL A 317 15.14 1.75 0.48
C VAL A 317 15.71 1.92 -0.92
N ARG A 318 14.92 2.53 -1.83
CA ARG A 318 15.32 2.75 -3.21
C ARG A 318 16.57 3.62 -3.32
N ALA A 319 16.63 4.73 -2.59
CA ALA A 319 17.79 5.61 -2.58
C ALA A 319 19.06 4.90 -2.08
N CYS A 320 18.97 4.19 -0.94
CA CYS A 320 20.10 3.46 -0.38
C CYS A 320 20.60 2.32 -1.27
N ALA A 321 19.67 1.63 -1.94
CA ALA A 321 20.02 0.51 -2.80
C ALA A 321 20.67 0.96 -4.11
N LEU A 322 20.24 2.08 -4.69
CA LEU A 322 20.85 2.66 -5.91
C LEU A 322 22.29 3.15 -5.70
N GLU A 323 22.67 3.48 -4.46
CA GLU A 323 24.07 3.79 -4.10
C GLU A 323 24.98 2.54 -4.09
N GLY A 324 24.43 1.34 -4.29
CA GLY A 324 25.21 0.10 -4.41
C GLY A 324 25.52 -0.61 -3.08
N GLY A 325 24.81 -0.27 -2.00
CA GLY A 325 24.94 -0.97 -0.72
C GLY A 325 24.39 -2.40 -0.75
N SER A 326 25.00 -3.31 0.03
CA SER A 326 24.48 -4.67 0.21
C SER A 326 23.15 -4.67 1.01
N PRO A 327 22.31 -5.72 0.95
CA PRO A 327 21.05 -5.75 1.69
C PRO A 327 21.18 -5.41 3.18
N ALA A 328 22.19 -5.97 3.85
CA ALA A 328 22.48 -5.66 5.25
C ALA A 328 22.79 -4.17 5.48
N THR A 329 23.52 -3.54 4.56
CA THR A 329 23.87 -2.12 4.64
C THR A 329 22.64 -1.24 4.48
N VAL A 330 21.77 -1.57 3.53
CA VAL A 330 20.50 -0.86 3.31
C VAL A 330 19.62 -0.96 4.55
N VAL A 331 19.40 -2.16 5.09
CA VAL A 331 18.58 -2.36 6.30
C VAL A 331 19.15 -1.60 7.51
N ASN A 332 20.47 -1.60 7.72
CA ASN A 332 21.09 -0.83 8.80
C ASN A 332 20.88 0.69 8.63
N ARG A 333 20.95 1.22 7.41
CA ARG A 333 20.67 2.64 7.12
C ARG A 333 19.21 3.00 7.40
N LEU A 334 18.27 2.13 7.02
CA LEU A 334 16.84 2.33 7.29
C LEU A 334 16.53 2.30 8.79
N ASN A 335 17.17 1.39 9.52
CA ASN A 335 17.03 1.32 10.97
C ASN A 335 17.51 2.61 11.65
N ASN A 336 18.66 3.14 11.21
CA ASN A 336 19.15 4.43 11.69
C ASN A 336 18.20 5.58 11.30
N LEU A 337 17.59 5.54 10.12
CA LEU A 337 16.62 6.56 9.70
C LEU A 337 15.40 6.57 10.63
N ILE A 338 14.79 5.41 10.90
CA ILE A 338 13.63 5.31 11.79
C ILE A 338 13.95 5.77 13.21
N GLN A 339 15.11 5.38 13.76
CA GLN A 339 15.50 5.77 15.12
C GLN A 339 15.71 7.28 15.29
N ASN A 340 15.90 8.02 14.19
CA ASN A 340 16.07 9.48 14.21
C ASN A 340 14.79 10.24 13.83
N LEU A 341 13.66 9.56 13.67
CA LEU A 341 12.37 10.22 13.50
C LEU A 341 11.86 10.77 14.84
N ASP A 342 11.16 11.90 14.80
CA ASP A 342 10.61 12.57 16.00
C ASP A 342 9.58 11.72 16.76
N VAL A 343 8.97 10.74 16.09
CA VAL A 343 7.96 9.84 16.65
C VAL A 343 8.52 8.43 16.66
N PRO A 344 8.52 7.72 17.80
CA PRO A 344 8.96 6.33 17.86
C PRO A 344 8.04 5.48 16.99
N GLN A 345 8.63 4.81 16.01
CA GLN A 345 7.95 3.96 15.05
C GLN A 345 8.69 2.64 14.90
N MET A 346 7.97 1.60 14.50
CA MET A 346 8.53 0.29 14.22
C MET A 346 8.02 -0.20 12.86
N ALA A 347 8.88 -0.87 12.11
CA ALA A 347 8.50 -1.51 10.85
C ALA A 347 9.22 -2.84 10.70
N THR A 348 8.53 -3.83 10.15
CA THR A 348 9.13 -5.07 9.67
C THR A 348 9.43 -4.95 8.18
N LEU A 349 10.49 -5.61 7.70
CA LEU A 349 10.92 -5.47 6.31
C LEU A 349 11.77 -6.66 5.86
N ILE A 350 11.65 -7.05 4.60
CA ILE A 350 12.66 -7.81 3.88
C ILE A 350 13.13 -6.98 2.70
N PHE A 351 14.43 -6.72 2.63
CA PHE A 351 15.05 -6.20 1.42
C PHE A 351 15.95 -7.26 0.81
N GLY A 352 15.81 -7.43 -0.51
CA GLY A 352 16.55 -8.40 -1.29
C GLY A 352 17.12 -7.83 -2.58
N VAL A 353 18.20 -8.44 -3.03
CA VAL A 353 18.77 -8.24 -4.36
C VAL A 353 18.76 -9.58 -5.08
N VAL A 354 18.04 -9.62 -6.19
CA VAL A 354 17.99 -10.76 -7.11
C VAL A 354 18.99 -10.51 -8.23
N GLU A 355 19.86 -11.49 -8.46
CA GLU A 355 20.80 -11.54 -9.58
C GLU A 355 20.43 -12.73 -10.47
N PRO A 356 19.64 -12.53 -11.53
CA PRO A 356 19.17 -13.62 -12.39
C PRO A 356 20.32 -14.38 -13.04
N ASP A 357 21.35 -13.65 -13.47
CA ASP A 357 22.53 -14.19 -14.17
C ASP A 357 23.25 -15.27 -13.35
N SER A 358 23.40 -15.04 -12.03
CA SER A 358 24.05 -15.95 -11.09
C SER A 358 23.06 -16.83 -10.32
N ALA A 359 21.77 -16.76 -10.66
CA ALA A 359 20.67 -17.38 -9.91
C ALA A 359 20.76 -17.12 -8.39
N THR A 360 21.26 -15.94 -8.00
CA THR A 360 21.58 -15.63 -6.60
C THR A 360 20.55 -14.66 -6.04
N LEU A 361 20.06 -14.97 -4.85
CA LEU A 361 19.19 -14.12 -4.06
C LEU A 361 19.88 -13.75 -2.75
N ARG A 362 20.14 -12.46 -2.55
CA ARG A 362 20.66 -11.93 -1.30
C ARG A 362 19.54 -11.25 -0.54
N LEU A 363 19.36 -11.58 0.74
CA LEU A 363 18.24 -11.08 1.56
C LEU A 363 18.72 -10.64 2.94
N THR A 364 18.07 -9.62 3.47
CA THR A 364 18.11 -9.29 4.90
C THR A 364 16.68 -9.03 5.37
N SER A 365 16.26 -9.75 6.42
CA SER A 365 14.98 -9.53 7.10
C SER A 365 15.21 -8.76 8.40
N ALA A 366 14.37 -7.75 8.63
CA ALA A 366 14.22 -7.01 9.88
C ALA A 366 12.85 -7.38 10.49
N GLY A 367 12.82 -8.45 11.28
CA GLY A 367 11.62 -8.90 12.00
C GLY A 367 10.44 -9.37 11.15
N HIS A 368 10.61 -9.59 9.85
CA HIS A 368 9.52 -9.92 8.93
C HIS A 368 9.38 -11.44 8.72
N PRO A 369 8.17 -11.97 8.39
CA PRO A 369 7.95 -13.39 8.13
C PRO A 369 8.90 -13.99 7.09
N PRO A 370 9.30 -15.27 7.23
CA PRO A 370 10.30 -15.88 6.36
C PRO A 370 9.78 -16.07 4.93
N PRO A 371 10.57 -15.74 3.88
CA PRO A 371 10.19 -15.99 2.50
C PRO A 371 9.96 -17.47 2.24
N LEU A 372 8.96 -17.78 1.41
CA LEU A 372 8.71 -19.14 0.92
C LEU A 372 9.43 -19.34 -0.42
N VAL A 373 10.06 -20.50 -0.63
CA VAL A 373 10.60 -20.93 -1.92
C VAL A 373 9.84 -22.16 -2.37
N LEU A 374 9.23 -22.04 -3.55
CA LEU A 374 8.68 -23.15 -4.32
C LEU A 374 9.71 -23.58 -5.35
N GLU A 375 10.15 -24.82 -5.25
CA GLU A 375 11.15 -25.42 -6.12
C GLU A 375 10.50 -25.95 -7.40
N PRO A 376 11.26 -26.15 -8.50
CA PRO A 376 10.70 -26.64 -9.77
C PRO A 376 10.10 -28.05 -9.68
N ASP A 377 10.48 -28.81 -8.66
CA ASP A 377 9.95 -30.15 -8.37
C ASP A 377 8.61 -30.10 -7.58
N GLY A 378 8.09 -28.91 -7.29
CA GLY A 378 6.85 -28.68 -6.55
C GLY A 378 7.02 -28.67 -5.03
N THR A 379 8.24 -28.82 -4.51
CA THR A 379 8.54 -28.75 -3.07
C THR A 379 8.52 -27.31 -2.59
N ALA A 380 7.80 -27.02 -1.51
CA ALA A 380 7.79 -25.71 -0.86
C ALA A 380 8.60 -25.74 0.45
N ARG A 381 9.39 -24.69 0.72
CA ARG A 381 10.16 -24.54 1.98
C ARG A 381 10.34 -23.08 2.35
N PHE A 382 10.48 -22.78 3.64
CA PHE A 382 10.86 -21.44 4.10
C PHE A 382 12.37 -21.22 4.05
N LEU A 383 12.81 -19.99 3.71
CA LEU A 383 14.20 -19.58 3.85
C LEU A 383 14.55 -19.33 5.30
N THR A 384 15.71 -19.83 5.72
CA THR A 384 16.28 -19.53 7.04
C THR A 384 17.15 -18.28 6.93
N LEU A 385 16.65 -17.14 7.40
CA LEU A 385 17.36 -15.87 7.39
C LEU A 385 18.04 -15.61 8.75
N HIS A 386 19.05 -14.76 8.74
CA HIS A 386 19.64 -14.27 10.00
C HIS A 386 18.62 -13.41 10.77
N PRO A 387 18.43 -13.65 12.08
CA PRO A 387 17.48 -12.88 12.87
C PRO A 387 18.00 -11.45 13.07
N VAL A 388 17.16 -10.48 12.76
CA VAL A 388 17.36 -9.05 13.06
C VAL A 388 16.05 -8.54 13.64
N ALA A 389 16.14 -7.70 14.68
CA ALA A 389 14.97 -7.05 15.25
C ALA A 389 14.25 -6.19 14.18
N PRO A 390 12.93 -5.95 14.35
CA PRO A 390 12.24 -4.94 13.57
C PRO A 390 12.97 -3.59 13.61
N LEU A 391 12.83 -2.81 12.55
CA LEU A 391 13.43 -1.48 12.46
C LEU A 391 12.89 -0.58 13.59
N GLY A 392 13.76 0.26 14.15
CA GLY A 392 13.42 1.20 15.22
C GLY A 392 13.59 0.65 16.65
N ILE A 393 13.81 -0.65 16.82
CA ILE A 393 13.91 -1.29 18.16
C ILE A 393 15.33 -1.29 18.71
N GLU A 394 16.31 -1.78 17.96
CA GLU A 394 17.70 -1.92 18.41
C GLU A 394 18.68 -1.39 17.35
N PRO A 395 19.85 -0.83 17.72
CA PRO A 395 20.89 -0.41 16.77
C PRO A 395 21.37 -1.55 15.86
N GLY A 396 21.62 -1.22 14.58
CA GLY A 396 21.76 -2.20 13.50
C GLY A 396 23.02 -3.08 13.58
N THR A 397 22.82 -4.40 13.56
CA THR A 397 23.84 -5.43 13.24
C THR A 397 23.33 -6.40 12.17
N ALA A 398 22.60 -5.87 11.18
CA ALA A 398 21.98 -6.68 10.15
C ALA A 398 23.02 -7.50 9.37
N ARG A 399 22.63 -8.72 8.99
CA ARG A 399 23.42 -9.63 8.17
C ARG A 399 22.62 -10.06 6.95
N GLU A 400 23.30 -10.29 5.85
CA GLU A 400 22.67 -10.83 4.65
C GLU A 400 22.78 -12.34 4.61
N THR A 401 21.72 -12.98 4.13
CA THR A 401 21.69 -14.39 3.74
C THR A 401 21.79 -14.46 2.22
N VAL A 402 22.60 -15.37 1.71
CA VAL A 402 22.77 -15.61 0.27
C VAL A 402 22.22 -16.99 -0.05
N GLU A 403 21.28 -17.05 -0.98
CA GLU A 403 20.63 -18.27 -1.46
C GLU A 403 20.88 -18.42 -2.97
N THR A 404 21.20 -19.63 -3.41
CA THR A 404 21.26 -19.97 -4.84
C THR A 404 19.95 -20.65 -5.25
N LEU A 405 19.21 -20.02 -6.15
CA LEU A 405 17.93 -20.51 -6.65
C LEU A 405 18.15 -21.46 -7.83
N ARG A 406 17.29 -22.48 -7.96
CA ARG A 406 17.26 -23.30 -9.17
C ARG A 406 16.47 -22.55 -10.25
N PRO A 407 16.85 -22.64 -11.55
CA PRO A 407 15.98 -22.16 -12.61
C PRO A 407 14.59 -22.81 -12.52
N GLY A 408 13.54 -22.00 -12.59
CA GLY A 408 12.14 -22.40 -12.33
C GLY A 408 11.67 -22.19 -10.88
N SER A 409 12.57 -21.98 -9.91
CA SER A 409 12.17 -21.71 -8.51
C SER A 409 11.41 -20.39 -8.43
N THR A 410 10.38 -20.37 -7.59
CA THR A 410 9.59 -19.18 -7.27
C THR A 410 9.79 -18.81 -5.81
N VAL A 411 10.21 -17.59 -5.53
CA VAL A 411 10.26 -17.06 -4.17
C VAL A 411 9.03 -16.20 -3.94
N VAL A 412 8.40 -16.36 -2.78
CA VAL A 412 7.20 -15.65 -2.37
C VAL A 412 7.50 -14.90 -1.08
N LEU A 413 7.35 -13.58 -1.16
CA LEU A 413 7.44 -12.61 -0.07
C LEU A 413 6.01 -12.19 0.28
N TYR A 414 5.69 -12.11 1.56
CA TYR A 414 4.34 -11.81 2.02
C TYR A 414 4.36 -11.10 3.38
N THR A 415 3.34 -10.29 3.64
CA THR A 415 3.08 -9.72 4.97
C THR A 415 2.31 -10.70 5.84
N ASP A 416 2.31 -10.46 7.15
CA ASP A 416 1.66 -11.32 8.14
C ASP A 416 0.15 -11.43 7.93
N GLY A 417 -0.53 -10.42 7.38
CA GLY A 417 -1.95 -10.50 7.01
C GLY A 417 -2.32 -11.65 6.08
N LEU A 418 -1.36 -12.26 5.36
CA LEU A 418 -1.59 -13.47 4.57
C LEU A 418 -1.74 -14.74 5.44
N VAL A 419 -1.05 -14.79 6.57
CA VAL A 419 -0.89 -16.00 7.41
C VAL A 419 -1.52 -15.86 8.79
N GLU A 420 -1.67 -14.65 9.29
CA GLU A 420 -2.25 -14.36 10.59
C GLU A 420 -3.78 -14.35 10.51
N ARG A 421 -4.43 -15.10 11.41
CA ARG A 421 -5.89 -15.11 11.53
C ARG A 421 -6.32 -15.01 12.98
N ARG A 422 -7.48 -14.40 13.19
CA ARG A 422 -8.13 -14.37 14.51
C ARG A 422 -8.41 -15.80 14.99
N GLY A 423 -7.76 -16.18 16.10
CA GLY A 423 -7.96 -17.48 16.74
C GLY A 423 -7.09 -18.62 16.20
N ALA A 424 -6.12 -18.33 15.32
CA ALA A 424 -5.08 -19.26 14.91
C ALA A 424 -3.70 -18.72 15.28
N THR A 425 -2.72 -19.61 15.42
CA THR A 425 -1.32 -19.23 15.65
C THR A 425 -0.59 -18.95 14.34
N ILE A 426 0.49 -18.16 14.40
CA ILE A 426 1.32 -17.87 13.23
C ILE A 426 1.92 -19.14 12.61
N ASP A 427 2.31 -20.12 13.42
CA ASP A 427 2.87 -21.39 12.95
C ASP A 427 1.85 -22.21 12.15
N GLU A 428 0.58 -22.19 12.53
CA GLU A 428 -0.51 -22.81 11.77
C GLU A 428 -0.72 -22.09 10.43
N GLY A 429 -0.67 -20.75 10.43
CA GLY A 429 -0.73 -19.93 9.21
C GLY A 429 0.39 -20.26 8.23
N LEU A 430 1.63 -20.34 8.72
CA LEU A 430 2.80 -20.72 7.94
C LEU A 430 2.69 -22.16 7.40
N GLY A 431 2.18 -23.10 8.20
CA GLY A 431 1.90 -24.46 7.76
C GLY A 431 0.90 -24.51 6.60
N ASN A 432 -0.21 -23.78 6.72
CA ASN A 432 -1.23 -23.67 5.67
C ASN A 432 -0.67 -23.05 4.39
N LEU A 433 0.19 -22.03 4.49
CA LEU A 433 0.86 -21.43 3.33
C LEU A 433 1.75 -22.43 2.59
N LEU A 434 2.52 -23.23 3.35
CA LEU A 434 3.42 -24.24 2.79
C LEU A 434 2.63 -25.34 2.06
N GLU A 435 1.51 -25.79 2.64
CA GLU A 435 0.58 -26.73 1.99
C GLU A 435 -0.11 -26.13 0.76
N ALA A 436 -0.58 -24.88 0.84
CA ALA A 436 -1.28 -24.22 -0.25
C ALA A 436 -0.38 -23.99 -1.47
N ALA A 437 0.90 -23.68 -1.25
CA ALA A 437 1.88 -23.51 -2.31
C ALA A 437 2.35 -24.85 -2.90
N GLY A 438 2.42 -25.90 -2.10
CA GLY A 438 2.91 -27.23 -2.50
C GLY A 438 2.17 -27.80 -3.71
N GLY A 439 2.92 -28.31 -4.69
CA GLY A 439 2.36 -28.92 -5.91
C GLY A 439 1.76 -27.93 -6.93
N SER A 440 1.89 -26.62 -6.70
CA SER A 440 1.46 -25.60 -7.67
C SER A 440 2.41 -25.54 -8.85
N ASN A 441 1.92 -25.79 -10.07
CA ASN A 441 2.69 -25.74 -11.32
C ASN A 441 2.22 -24.63 -12.29
N GLY A 442 1.35 -23.73 -11.82
CA GLY A 442 0.86 -22.60 -12.61
C GLY A 442 1.92 -21.53 -12.86
N ASP A 443 1.58 -20.54 -13.68
CA ASP A 443 2.35 -19.29 -13.77
C ASP A 443 2.34 -18.51 -12.44
N VAL A 444 3.15 -17.45 -12.37
CA VAL A 444 3.36 -16.69 -11.12
C VAL A 444 2.07 -15.98 -10.68
N GLU A 445 1.32 -15.43 -11.62
CA GLU A 445 0.04 -14.75 -11.37
C GLU A 445 -0.99 -15.71 -10.77
N SER A 446 -1.16 -16.88 -11.39
CA SER A 446 -2.06 -17.93 -10.91
C SER A 446 -1.65 -18.47 -9.55
N LEU A 447 -0.35 -18.52 -9.24
CA LEU A 447 0.13 -18.89 -7.90
C LEU A 447 -0.30 -17.83 -6.87
N CYS A 448 -0.13 -16.55 -7.18
CA CYS A 448 -0.56 -15.48 -6.28
C CYS A 448 -2.06 -15.53 -5.99
N ASP A 449 -2.89 -15.69 -7.03
CA ASP A 449 -4.35 -15.81 -6.88
C ASP A 449 -4.74 -17.01 -6.02
N GLN A 450 -4.11 -18.17 -6.27
CA GLN A 450 -4.37 -19.38 -5.49
C GLN A 450 -3.99 -19.24 -4.02
N LEU A 451 -2.88 -18.56 -3.71
CA LEU A 451 -2.47 -18.35 -2.32
C LEU A 451 -3.46 -17.43 -1.59
N VAL A 452 -3.88 -16.34 -2.23
CA VAL A 452 -4.89 -15.40 -1.69
C VAL A 452 -6.21 -16.12 -1.42
N GLU A 453 -6.69 -16.91 -2.38
CA GLU A 453 -7.96 -17.63 -2.27
C GLU A 453 -7.91 -18.73 -1.19
N ARG A 454 -6.92 -19.63 -1.25
CA ARG A 454 -6.83 -20.78 -0.33
C ARG A 454 -6.59 -20.38 1.12
N LEU A 455 -5.88 -19.27 1.34
CA LEU A 455 -5.63 -18.76 2.68
C LEU A 455 -6.77 -17.86 3.20
N GLY A 456 -7.74 -17.52 2.36
CA GLY A 456 -8.89 -16.70 2.74
C GLY A 456 -8.52 -15.25 3.02
N ALA A 457 -7.51 -14.72 2.33
CA ALA A 457 -6.95 -13.40 2.56
C ALA A 457 -7.97 -12.25 2.34
N GLU A 458 -8.98 -12.45 1.50
CA GLU A 458 -10.07 -11.49 1.29
C GLU A 458 -10.89 -11.17 2.56
N GLY A 459 -10.88 -12.09 3.54
CA GLY A 459 -11.54 -11.91 4.83
C GLY A 459 -10.61 -11.37 5.92
N SER A 460 -9.36 -11.02 5.60
CA SER A 460 -8.39 -10.55 6.57
C SER A 460 -8.82 -9.23 7.20
N SER A 461 -8.54 -9.08 8.49
CA SER A 461 -8.71 -7.79 9.17
C SER A 461 -7.50 -6.87 9.00
N ASP A 462 -6.41 -7.40 8.47
CA ASP A 462 -5.19 -6.66 8.17
C ASP A 462 -4.92 -6.64 6.67
N ASP A 463 -4.07 -5.71 6.24
CA ASP A 463 -3.66 -5.62 4.84
C ASP A 463 -2.84 -6.85 4.45
N VAL A 464 -2.85 -7.19 3.16
CA VAL A 464 -2.12 -8.32 2.63
C VAL A 464 -1.33 -7.87 1.41
N ALA A 465 -0.02 -7.83 1.54
CA ALA A 465 0.91 -7.70 0.42
C ALA A 465 1.54 -9.06 0.10
N LEU A 466 1.58 -9.39 -1.19
CA LEU A 466 2.17 -10.62 -1.71
C LEU A 466 2.99 -10.27 -2.95
N LEU A 467 4.26 -10.69 -2.97
CA LEU A 467 5.16 -10.54 -4.09
C LEU A 467 5.82 -11.88 -4.42
N ALA A 468 5.61 -12.37 -5.64
CA ALA A 468 6.22 -13.58 -6.14
C ALA A 468 7.20 -13.28 -7.28
N LEU A 469 8.36 -13.94 -7.23
CA LEU A 469 9.44 -13.82 -8.21
C LEU A 469 9.91 -15.21 -8.63
N ARG A 470 9.75 -15.54 -9.91
CA ARG A 470 10.20 -16.79 -10.50
C ARG A 470 11.42 -16.55 -11.36
N LEU A 471 12.48 -17.29 -11.08
CA LEU A 471 13.64 -17.36 -11.97
C LEU A 471 13.22 -18.17 -13.20
N ALA A 472 13.19 -17.55 -14.37
CA ALA A 472 12.74 -18.22 -15.58
C ALA A 472 13.65 -19.44 -15.87
N PRO A 473 13.08 -20.59 -16.26
CA PRO A 473 13.88 -21.68 -16.79
C PRO A 473 14.55 -21.20 -18.07
N VAL A 474 15.88 -21.32 -18.13
CA VAL A 474 16.61 -21.05 -19.36
C VAL A 474 16.54 -22.30 -20.23
N GLU A 475 16.17 -22.17 -21.49
CA GLU A 475 16.29 -23.24 -22.47
C GLU A 475 17.78 -23.55 -22.67
N ARG A 476 18.29 -24.57 -21.96
CA ARG A 476 19.72 -24.96 -21.98
C ARG A 476 20.27 -25.17 -23.39
N GLU A 477 19.43 -25.62 -24.31
CA GLU A 477 19.83 -26.04 -25.64
C GLU A 477 20.02 -24.85 -26.60
N ARG A 478 19.35 -23.71 -26.34
CA ARG A 478 19.36 -22.56 -27.27
C ARG A 478 19.27 -21.20 -26.57
N PHE A 479 20.12 -20.30 -27.01
CA PHE A 479 20.11 -18.88 -26.70
C PHE A 479 19.77 -18.09 -27.96
N GLU A 480 18.88 -17.11 -27.83
CA GLU A 480 18.62 -16.16 -28.90
C GLU A 480 18.38 -14.77 -28.31
N LEU A 481 19.12 -13.79 -28.81
CA LEU A 481 18.99 -12.40 -28.41
C LEU A 481 19.06 -11.51 -29.64
N THR A 482 18.05 -10.65 -29.81
CA THR A 482 18.04 -9.62 -30.86
C THR A 482 18.03 -8.26 -30.19
N LEU A 483 18.97 -7.39 -30.55
CA LEU A 483 19.12 -6.07 -29.98
C LEU A 483 19.40 -5.01 -31.08
N PRO A 484 18.99 -3.75 -30.87
CA PRO A 484 19.45 -2.62 -31.66
C PRO A 484 20.98 -2.55 -31.71
N GLY A 485 21.52 -2.05 -32.81
CA GLY A 485 22.96 -1.91 -33.07
C GLY A 485 23.61 -0.76 -32.31
N GLU A 486 23.39 -0.71 -30.99
CA GLU A 486 23.87 0.35 -30.11
C GLU A 486 24.98 -0.18 -29.17
N PRO A 487 26.14 0.49 -29.07
CA PRO A 487 27.24 0.02 -28.22
C PRO A 487 26.87 -0.19 -26.75
N GLY A 488 25.96 0.63 -26.21
CA GLY A 488 25.51 0.53 -24.81
C GLY A 488 24.73 -0.76 -24.49
N LEU A 489 24.23 -1.48 -25.50
CA LEU A 489 23.46 -2.71 -25.33
C LEU A 489 24.32 -3.98 -25.37
N LEU A 490 25.63 -3.86 -25.67
CA LEU A 490 26.54 -5.00 -25.68
C LEU A 490 26.82 -5.56 -24.27
N ALA A 491 26.88 -4.71 -23.25
CA ALA A 491 27.07 -5.16 -21.86
C ALA A 491 25.92 -6.08 -21.36
N PRO A 492 24.63 -5.70 -21.54
CA PRO A 492 23.51 -6.63 -21.34
C PRO A 492 23.62 -7.94 -22.13
N ALA A 493 24.01 -7.88 -23.41
CA ALA A 493 24.13 -9.07 -24.25
C ALA A 493 25.21 -10.05 -23.75
N ARG A 494 26.39 -9.52 -23.35
CA ARG A 494 27.46 -10.31 -22.76
C ARG A 494 27.03 -11.02 -21.48
N ARG A 495 26.28 -10.33 -20.61
CA ARG A 495 25.73 -10.92 -19.38
C ARG A 495 24.80 -12.09 -19.67
N ALA A 496 23.84 -11.90 -20.58
CA ALA A 496 22.90 -12.95 -20.97
C ALA A 496 23.61 -14.18 -21.56
N LEU A 497 24.65 -13.96 -22.39
CA LEU A 497 25.46 -15.04 -22.94
C LEU A 497 26.31 -15.74 -21.87
N ARG A 498 26.93 -15.02 -20.92
CA ARG A 498 27.67 -15.62 -19.79
C ARG A 498 26.79 -16.56 -18.98
N GLN A 499 25.57 -16.13 -18.68
CA GLN A 499 24.59 -16.93 -17.95
C GLN A 499 24.27 -18.21 -18.70
N TRP A 500 23.90 -18.10 -19.98
CA TRP A 500 23.56 -19.25 -20.80
C TRP A 500 24.73 -20.24 -20.91
N LEU A 501 25.96 -19.76 -21.14
CA LEU A 501 27.16 -20.60 -21.21
C LEU A 501 27.44 -21.35 -19.90
N SER A 502 27.33 -20.66 -18.76
CA SER A 502 27.52 -21.27 -17.45
C SER A 502 26.50 -22.40 -17.21
N GLN A 503 25.27 -22.21 -17.68
CA GLN A 503 24.20 -23.20 -17.56
C GLN A 503 24.31 -24.36 -18.56
N ALA A 504 24.92 -24.12 -19.72
CA ALA A 504 25.34 -25.14 -20.69
C ALA A 504 26.54 -25.97 -20.17
N GLY A 505 27.09 -25.64 -18.99
CA GLY A 505 28.16 -26.40 -18.34
C GLY A 505 29.57 -25.96 -18.73
N ALA A 506 29.72 -24.75 -19.28
CA ALA A 506 31.03 -24.17 -19.53
C ALA A 506 31.71 -23.79 -18.21
N GLU A 507 33.00 -24.10 -18.11
CA GLU A 507 33.83 -23.65 -16.98
C GLU A 507 34.02 -22.12 -17.01
N LYS A 508 34.33 -21.52 -15.86
CA LYS A 508 34.47 -20.05 -15.74
C LYS A 508 35.39 -19.44 -16.80
N GLU A 509 36.52 -20.09 -17.10
CA GLU A 509 37.45 -19.63 -18.15
C GLU A 509 36.84 -19.71 -19.56
N GLU A 510 36.06 -20.74 -19.84
CA GLU A 510 35.42 -20.95 -21.15
C GLU A 510 34.31 -19.96 -21.40
N VAL A 511 33.56 -19.61 -20.33
CA VAL A 511 32.56 -18.56 -20.35
C VAL A 511 33.18 -17.23 -20.80
N GLU A 512 34.27 -16.80 -20.17
CA GLU A 512 34.92 -15.53 -20.50
C GLU A 512 35.52 -15.54 -21.92
N ASP A 513 36.11 -16.65 -22.35
CA ASP A 513 36.66 -16.79 -23.71
C ASP A 513 35.58 -16.62 -24.78
N LEU A 514 34.44 -17.30 -24.62
CA LEU A 514 33.33 -17.27 -25.57
C LEU A 514 32.58 -15.94 -25.57
N VAL A 515 32.42 -15.33 -24.41
CA VAL A 515 31.82 -14.00 -24.29
C VAL A 515 32.71 -12.93 -24.88
N LEU A 516 34.03 -13.04 -24.72
CA LEU A 516 34.97 -12.17 -25.41
C LEU A 516 34.89 -12.37 -26.92
N ALA A 517 34.95 -13.60 -27.43
CA ALA A 517 34.85 -13.87 -28.86
C ALA A 517 33.54 -13.32 -29.46
N CYS A 518 32.40 -13.55 -28.81
CA CYS A 518 31.11 -13.02 -29.22
C CYS A 518 31.07 -11.48 -29.14
N GLY A 519 31.63 -10.90 -28.07
CA GLY A 519 31.73 -9.45 -27.88
C GLY A 519 32.57 -8.78 -28.97
N GLU A 520 33.66 -9.43 -29.41
CA GLU A 520 34.47 -8.96 -30.54
C GLU A 520 33.70 -8.98 -31.86
N ALA A 521 32.94 -10.04 -32.17
CA ALA A 521 32.12 -10.05 -33.38
C ALA A 521 31.04 -8.96 -33.33
N ALA A 522 30.39 -8.80 -32.18
CA ALA A 522 29.38 -7.76 -31.99
C ALA A 522 29.97 -6.35 -32.13
N ALA A 523 31.12 -6.09 -31.51
CA ALA A 523 31.82 -4.80 -31.64
C ALA A 523 32.25 -4.54 -33.10
N ASN A 524 32.78 -5.54 -33.80
CA ASN A 524 33.15 -5.41 -35.22
C ASN A 524 31.93 -5.13 -36.11
N ALA A 525 30.79 -5.76 -35.83
CA ALA A 525 29.53 -5.46 -36.50
C ALA A 525 29.13 -3.99 -36.31
N LEU A 526 29.21 -3.46 -35.08
CA LEU A 526 28.86 -2.06 -34.82
C LEU A 526 29.89 -1.06 -35.39
N GLU A 527 31.18 -1.37 -35.37
CA GLU A 527 32.24 -0.47 -35.84
C GLU A 527 32.39 -0.45 -37.36
N HIS A 528 32.09 -1.56 -38.05
CA HIS A 528 32.44 -1.76 -39.45
C HIS A 528 31.27 -1.99 -40.39
N ALA A 529 30.10 -2.35 -39.87
CA ALA A 529 28.95 -2.72 -40.70
C ALA A 529 28.01 -1.54 -41.03
N TYR A 530 28.01 -0.47 -40.22
CA TYR A 530 27.08 0.67 -40.34
C TYR A 530 27.81 2.01 -40.54
N GLY A 531 27.22 2.90 -41.37
CA GLY A 531 27.66 4.29 -41.49
C GLY A 531 27.28 5.13 -40.24
N PRO A 532 27.84 6.34 -40.06
CA PRO A 532 27.44 7.20 -38.96
C PRO A 532 25.93 7.53 -39.03
N GLY A 533 25.15 7.04 -38.06
CA GLY A 533 23.70 7.29 -37.96
C GLY A 533 22.79 6.27 -38.63
N GLU A 534 23.29 5.09 -39.04
CA GLU A 534 22.46 3.98 -39.51
C GLU A 534 22.08 3.05 -38.35
N ASP A 535 20.77 2.80 -38.19
CA ASP A 535 20.23 1.88 -37.17
C ASP A 535 20.41 0.43 -37.64
N GLY A 536 21.36 -0.28 -37.03
CA GLY A 536 21.58 -1.70 -37.25
C GLY A 536 20.75 -2.58 -36.33
N THR A 537 20.56 -3.85 -36.71
CA THR A 537 20.12 -4.89 -35.76
C THR A 537 21.23 -5.92 -35.60
N LEU A 538 21.47 -6.35 -34.37
CA LEU A 538 22.39 -7.43 -34.02
C LEU A 538 21.59 -8.60 -33.45
N ARG A 539 21.78 -9.78 -34.01
CA ARG A 539 21.19 -11.04 -33.53
C ARG A 539 22.30 -11.98 -33.09
N ILE A 540 22.21 -12.48 -31.87
CA ILE A 540 23.15 -13.44 -31.29
C ILE A 540 22.35 -14.71 -31.01
N GLU A 541 22.75 -15.81 -31.65
CA GLU A 541 22.20 -17.14 -31.39
C GLU A 541 23.31 -18.02 -30.81
N ALA A 542 23.03 -18.81 -29.78
CA ALA A 542 23.93 -19.86 -29.34
C ALA A 542 23.18 -21.18 -29.18
N VAL A 543 23.84 -22.29 -29.49
CA VAL A 543 23.27 -23.65 -29.39
C VAL A 543 24.30 -24.55 -28.75
N ASP A 544 23.89 -25.34 -27.75
CA ASP A 544 24.71 -26.40 -27.15
C ASP A 544 24.25 -27.76 -27.65
N GLU A 545 25.10 -28.43 -28.44
CA GLU A 545 24.85 -29.77 -28.95
C GLU A 545 25.74 -30.80 -28.23
N GLY A 546 25.43 -31.07 -26.97
CA GLY A 546 26.13 -32.11 -26.19
C GLY A 546 27.56 -31.74 -25.82
N GLY A 547 27.79 -30.49 -25.42
CA GLY A 547 29.09 -29.94 -25.02
C GLY A 547 29.89 -29.33 -26.17
N GLU A 548 29.30 -29.20 -27.35
CA GLU A 548 29.82 -28.37 -28.44
C GLU A 548 28.91 -27.15 -28.57
N VAL A 549 29.43 -26.00 -28.13
CA VAL A 549 28.74 -24.72 -28.21
C VAL A 549 29.04 -24.08 -29.56
N SER A 550 27.98 -23.75 -30.29
CA SER A 550 28.04 -22.90 -31.48
C SER A 550 27.42 -21.55 -31.18
N ILE A 551 28.08 -20.46 -31.57
CA ILE A 551 27.57 -19.10 -31.42
C ILE A 551 27.54 -18.46 -32.80
N THR A 552 26.45 -17.80 -33.15
CA THR A 552 26.23 -17.10 -34.41
C THR A 552 25.88 -15.65 -34.11
N VAL A 553 26.69 -14.73 -34.60
CA VAL A 553 26.43 -13.28 -34.53
C VAL A 553 26.08 -12.81 -35.93
N THR A 554 24.85 -12.36 -36.12
CA THR A 554 24.34 -11.84 -37.38
C THR A 554 24.09 -10.35 -37.25
N ASP A 555 24.59 -9.57 -38.20
CA ASP A 555 24.27 -8.16 -38.35
C ASP A 555 23.70 -7.86 -39.74
N SER A 556 22.97 -6.75 -39.87
CA SER A 556 22.36 -6.30 -41.13
C SER A 556 23.28 -5.44 -42.02
N GLY A 557 24.53 -5.23 -41.64
CA GLY A 557 25.50 -4.39 -42.36
C GLY A 557 26.57 -5.19 -43.13
N HIS A 558 27.40 -4.46 -43.89
CA HIS A 558 28.46 -5.06 -44.71
C HIS A 558 29.83 -4.67 -44.18
N TRP A 559 30.58 -5.62 -43.62
CA TRP A 559 31.92 -5.36 -43.11
C TRP A 559 32.85 -4.94 -44.27
N ARG A 560 33.43 -3.75 -44.19
CA ARG A 560 34.40 -3.29 -45.20
C ARG A 560 35.68 -4.14 -45.15
N PRO A 561 36.17 -4.71 -46.27
CA PRO A 561 37.45 -5.40 -46.28
C PRO A 561 38.59 -4.41 -46.02
N ARG A 562 39.43 -4.69 -45.01
CA ARG A 562 40.57 -3.83 -44.66
C ARG A 562 41.78 -4.15 -45.54
N ALA A 563 42.46 -3.11 -46.01
CA ALA A 563 43.66 -3.21 -46.85
C ALA A 563 44.87 -3.81 -46.09
N GLU A 564 45.45 -4.88 -46.63
CA GLU A 564 46.85 -5.32 -46.58
C GLU A 564 47.67 -5.16 -45.26
N ARG A 565 47.05 -5.38 -44.10
CA ARG A 565 47.76 -5.81 -42.88
C ARG A 565 47.04 -7.02 -42.28
N PRO A 566 47.77 -8.04 -41.79
CA PRO A 566 47.15 -9.27 -41.30
C PRO A 566 46.28 -8.96 -40.07
N GLY A 567 44.97 -9.13 -40.21
CA GLY A 567 43.97 -9.30 -39.14
C GLY A 567 43.82 -8.16 -38.14
N GLY A 568 42.64 -7.52 -38.10
CA GLY A 568 42.28 -6.68 -36.96
C GLY A 568 42.38 -7.47 -35.64
N ARG A 569 42.76 -6.80 -34.53
CA ARG A 569 42.94 -7.41 -33.20
C ARG A 569 41.75 -8.29 -32.79
N GLY A 570 40.52 -7.87 -33.10
CA GLY A 570 39.30 -8.63 -32.83
C GLY A 570 39.26 -10.00 -33.52
N PHE A 571 39.62 -10.11 -34.81
CA PHE A 571 39.66 -11.42 -35.48
C PHE A 571 40.70 -12.35 -34.88
N HIS A 572 41.88 -11.82 -34.53
CA HIS A 572 42.90 -12.62 -33.87
C HIS A 572 42.42 -13.14 -32.51
N LEU A 573 41.80 -12.29 -31.68
CA LEU A 573 41.20 -12.69 -30.42
C LEU A 573 40.14 -13.78 -30.62
N MET A 574 39.15 -13.55 -31.48
CA MET A 574 38.12 -14.55 -31.81
C MET A 574 38.72 -15.89 -32.22
N SER A 575 39.73 -15.87 -33.11
CA SER A 575 40.37 -17.08 -33.63
C SER A 575 41.28 -17.81 -32.64
N SER A 576 41.71 -17.14 -31.57
CA SER A 576 42.58 -17.71 -30.52
C SER A 576 41.78 -18.28 -29.34
N LEU A 577 40.55 -17.81 -29.15
CA LEU A 577 39.65 -18.17 -28.05
C LEU A 577 38.64 -19.27 -28.45
N THR A 578 38.48 -19.54 -29.75
CA THR A 578 37.54 -20.52 -30.30
C THR A 578 38.25 -21.63 -31.09
N ASP A 579 37.59 -22.77 -31.28
CA ASP A 579 38.17 -23.88 -32.06
C ASP A 579 38.05 -23.61 -33.57
N GLU A 580 36.91 -23.06 -33.99
CA GLU A 580 36.62 -22.61 -35.35
C GLU A 580 35.94 -21.24 -35.32
N VAL A 581 36.38 -20.35 -36.22
CA VAL A 581 35.71 -19.07 -36.50
C VAL A 581 35.57 -18.90 -38.00
N GLU A 582 34.37 -18.58 -38.46
CA GLU A 582 34.06 -18.31 -39.85
C GLU A 582 33.31 -16.98 -39.95
N VAL A 583 33.74 -16.11 -40.87
CA VAL A 583 33.07 -14.84 -41.16
C VAL A 583 32.52 -14.93 -42.58
N VAL A 584 31.21 -14.95 -42.70
CA VAL A 584 30.48 -15.10 -43.96
C VAL A 584 29.83 -13.76 -44.31
N PRO A 585 30.40 -12.98 -45.25
CA PRO A 585 29.74 -11.79 -45.75
C PRO A 585 28.59 -12.18 -46.68
N GLY A 586 27.41 -11.63 -46.44
CA GLY A 586 26.20 -11.79 -47.25
C GLY A 586 25.78 -10.50 -47.95
N SER A 587 24.74 -10.58 -48.78
CA SER A 587 24.17 -9.41 -49.49
C SER A 587 23.23 -8.55 -48.63
N SER A 588 22.88 -9.03 -47.44
CA SER A 588 21.94 -8.39 -46.51
C SER A 588 22.51 -8.22 -45.10
N GLY A 589 23.81 -8.45 -44.92
CA GLY A 589 24.40 -8.58 -43.60
C GLY A 589 25.69 -9.38 -43.56
N THR A 590 26.36 -9.41 -42.41
CA THR A 590 27.51 -10.27 -42.14
C THR A 590 27.15 -11.26 -41.03
N VAL A 591 27.58 -12.51 -41.19
CA VAL A 591 27.38 -13.56 -40.19
C VAL A 591 28.73 -14.05 -39.71
N VAL A 592 28.92 -14.06 -38.39
CA VAL A 592 30.10 -14.62 -37.73
C VAL A 592 29.69 -15.86 -36.97
N HIS A 593 30.31 -16.99 -37.28
CA HIS A 593 30.06 -18.26 -36.62
C HIS A 593 31.28 -18.68 -35.81
N PHE A 594 31.02 -19.13 -34.58
CA PHE A 594 31.99 -19.68 -33.65
C PHE A 594 31.62 -21.12 -33.31
N ARG A 595 32.62 -21.98 -33.14
CA ARG A 595 32.44 -23.27 -32.45
C ARG A 595 33.48 -23.49 -31.38
N ARG A 596 33.05 -24.09 -30.28
CA ARG A 596 33.89 -24.41 -29.13
C ARG A 596 33.39 -25.68 -28.45
N ARG A 597 34.28 -26.65 -28.27
CA ARG A 597 33.99 -27.81 -27.44
C ARG A 597 34.38 -27.55 -25.99
N LEU A 598 33.39 -27.60 -25.09
CA LEU A 598 33.57 -27.42 -23.66
C LEU A 598 34.43 -28.55 -23.06
N GLY A 599 35.23 -28.24 -22.04
CA GLY A 599 36.18 -29.14 -21.38
C GLY A 599 37.49 -29.38 -22.15
N ARG A 600 37.76 -28.65 -23.24
CA ARG A 600 38.98 -28.80 -24.06
C ARG A 600 39.68 -27.47 -24.25
N GLN A 601 41.00 -27.38 -23.99
CA GLN A 601 41.76 -26.17 -24.30
C GLN A 601 41.75 -25.85 -25.81
N PRO A 602 41.71 -24.56 -26.20
CA PRO A 602 41.73 -24.15 -27.61
C PRO A 602 43.02 -24.62 -28.27
N ARG A 603 42.99 -24.92 -29.57
CA ARG A 603 44.23 -25.22 -30.31
C ARG A 603 45.10 -23.96 -30.36
N PRO A 604 46.35 -23.99 -29.88
CA PRO A 604 47.22 -22.82 -29.96
C PRO A 604 47.50 -22.47 -31.43
N ARG A 605 47.10 -21.27 -31.84
CA ARG A 605 47.46 -20.68 -33.14
C ARG A 605 48.68 -19.77 -32.98
N SER A 606 49.40 -19.52 -34.08
CA SER A 606 50.64 -18.74 -34.07
C SER A 606 50.41 -17.40 -33.37
N PRO A 607 51.26 -17.01 -32.39
CA PRO A 607 51.10 -15.76 -31.69
C PRO A 607 51.10 -14.58 -32.67
N TRP A 608 50.22 -13.61 -32.43
CA TRP A 608 50.29 -12.30 -33.07
C TRP A 608 51.67 -11.69 -32.79
N SER A 609 52.41 -11.39 -33.87
CA SER A 609 53.68 -10.68 -33.79
C SER A 609 53.42 -9.20 -34.07
N PRO A 610 53.33 -8.34 -33.05
CA PRO A 610 53.57 -6.93 -33.29
C PRO A 610 55.02 -6.81 -33.79
N THR A 611 55.25 -5.98 -34.81
CA THR A 611 56.59 -5.48 -35.12
C THR A 611 56.74 -4.14 -34.42
N PRO A 612 57.47 -4.05 -33.29
CA PRO A 612 58.00 -2.79 -32.84
C PRO A 612 59.52 -2.81 -33.01
N GLU A 613 60.03 -2.07 -34.00
CA GLU A 613 61.38 -1.52 -33.90
C GLU A 613 61.28 -0.27 -33.02
N MET A 614 61.71 -0.35 -31.77
CA MET A 614 61.86 0.83 -30.92
C MET A 614 63.05 0.64 -29.97
N GLU A 615 64.20 1.14 -30.39
CA GLU A 615 65.36 1.39 -29.54
C GLU A 615 65.00 2.51 -28.54
N ALA A 616 65.15 2.21 -27.25
CA ALA A 616 65.01 3.19 -26.17
C ALA A 616 66.36 3.85 -25.92
N ASP A 617 66.45 5.16 -26.20
CA ASP A 617 67.60 6.01 -25.87
C ASP A 617 67.29 6.80 -24.59
N HIS A 618 68.14 6.64 -23.58
CA HIS A 618 67.97 7.17 -22.22
C HIS A 618 68.59 8.57 -22.08
N PRO A 619 67.86 9.54 -21.50
CA PRO A 619 68.49 10.33 -20.43
C PRO A 619 67.56 10.81 -19.29
N ASN A 620 68.15 10.82 -18.09
CA ASN A 620 67.83 11.41 -16.78
C ASN A 620 66.74 12.50 -16.65
N ALA A 621 65.96 12.43 -15.55
CA ALA A 621 65.86 13.49 -14.51
C ALA A 621 65.13 13.03 -13.23
N ASP A 622 65.66 13.45 -12.06
CA ASP A 622 65.18 13.15 -10.71
C ASP A 622 63.79 13.71 -10.37
N GLY A 623 63.01 12.92 -9.61
CA GLY A 623 61.84 13.38 -8.84
C GLY A 623 60.48 13.34 -9.54
N ALA A 624 60.30 12.51 -10.57
CA ALA A 624 59.12 12.55 -11.42
C ALA A 624 57.86 11.86 -10.81
N GLU A 625 56.73 12.55 -10.88
CA GLU A 625 55.41 12.17 -10.35
C GLU A 625 54.80 11.01 -11.17
N VAL A 626 54.24 9.99 -10.51
CA VAL A 626 53.54 8.87 -11.18
C VAL A 626 52.04 9.04 -10.97
N VAL A 627 51.29 9.14 -12.07
CA VAL A 627 49.82 9.24 -12.01
C VAL A 627 49.23 7.84 -12.00
N VAL A 628 48.30 7.56 -11.08
CA VAL A 628 47.55 6.31 -11.04
C VAL A 628 46.10 6.59 -11.44
N VAL A 629 45.60 5.88 -12.44
CA VAL A 629 44.20 5.93 -12.87
C VAL A 629 43.60 4.56 -12.63
N ARG A 630 42.59 4.47 -11.76
CA ARG A 630 41.82 3.24 -11.53
C ARG A 630 40.59 3.21 -12.42
N ILE A 631 40.34 2.05 -13.02
CA ILE A 631 39.14 1.76 -13.79
C ILE A 631 38.37 0.65 -13.07
N GLU A 632 37.10 0.90 -12.78
CA GLU A 632 36.20 -0.04 -12.07
C GLU A 632 35.03 -0.52 -12.95
N GLU A 633 34.97 -0.07 -14.20
CA GLU A 633 33.97 -0.45 -15.20
C GLU A 633 34.57 -1.39 -16.27
N GLU A 634 33.73 -2.17 -16.96
CA GLU A 634 34.14 -2.92 -18.16
C GLU A 634 34.66 -1.95 -19.23
N VAL A 635 35.68 -2.32 -20.00
CA VAL A 635 36.28 -1.43 -21.02
C VAL A 635 35.99 -1.97 -22.41
N ASP A 636 35.11 -1.30 -23.14
CA ASP A 636 34.65 -1.75 -24.46
C ASP A 636 34.47 -0.59 -25.46
N LEU A 637 33.98 -0.91 -26.67
CA LEU A 637 33.69 0.06 -27.73
C LEU A 637 32.87 1.28 -27.25
N SER A 638 31.99 1.12 -26.25
CA SER A 638 31.10 2.21 -25.79
C SER A 638 31.82 3.28 -24.97
N ASN A 639 32.91 2.94 -24.27
CA ASN A 639 33.57 3.83 -23.31
C ASN A 639 35.08 3.99 -23.50
N ALA A 640 35.73 3.18 -24.34
CA ALA A 640 37.19 3.19 -24.51
C ALA A 640 37.75 4.57 -24.89
N ASP A 641 37.12 5.28 -25.83
CA ASP A 641 37.61 6.60 -26.26
C ASP A 641 37.45 7.67 -25.16
N ARG A 642 36.34 7.64 -24.39
CA ARG A 642 36.12 8.53 -23.24
C ARG A 642 37.17 8.29 -22.17
N LEU A 643 37.36 7.03 -21.78
CA LEU A 643 38.34 6.63 -20.77
C LEU A 643 39.76 7.02 -21.19
N GLY A 644 40.12 6.85 -22.47
CA GLY A 644 41.40 7.28 -22.99
C GLY A 644 41.63 8.78 -22.97
N ALA A 645 40.62 9.56 -23.34
CA ALA A 645 40.71 11.02 -23.27
C ALA A 645 40.88 11.49 -21.81
N GLN A 646 40.17 10.87 -20.85
CA GLN A 646 40.29 11.18 -19.43
C GLN A 646 41.66 10.79 -18.87
N ALA A 647 42.11 9.55 -19.11
CA ALA A 647 43.42 9.09 -18.67
C ALA A 647 44.55 9.95 -19.26
N ALA A 648 44.48 10.27 -20.55
CA ALA A 648 45.50 11.09 -21.21
C ALA A 648 45.50 12.57 -20.77
N LYS A 649 44.38 13.08 -20.24
CA LYS A 649 44.27 14.42 -19.67
C LYS A 649 44.77 14.47 -18.23
N ALA A 650 44.66 13.37 -17.50
CA ALA A 650 45.12 13.25 -16.12
C ALA A 650 46.66 13.26 -15.99
N VAL A 651 47.39 12.94 -17.07
CA VAL A 651 48.86 12.88 -17.05
C VAL A 651 49.48 14.24 -17.43
N PRO A 652 50.11 14.97 -16.48
CA PRO A 652 50.85 16.19 -16.81
C PRO A 652 52.14 15.85 -17.57
N ASN A 653 52.67 16.84 -18.31
CA ASN A 653 53.91 16.65 -19.08
C ASN A 653 55.15 16.41 -18.19
N SER A 654 55.08 16.76 -16.90
CA SER A 654 56.14 16.55 -15.90
C SER A 654 56.10 15.17 -15.23
N ALA A 655 55.07 14.36 -15.48
CA ALA A 655 54.96 13.04 -14.87
C ALA A 655 55.99 12.06 -15.46
N ALA A 656 56.49 11.15 -14.63
CA ALA A 656 57.31 9.99 -15.03
C ALA A 656 56.54 9.03 -15.94
N GLY A 657 55.24 8.91 -15.70
CA GLY A 657 54.41 7.92 -16.36
C GLY A 657 53.03 7.79 -15.76
N LEU A 658 52.29 6.86 -16.33
CA LEU A 658 50.93 6.50 -15.97
C LEU A 658 50.88 5.04 -15.54
N VAL A 659 50.23 4.79 -14.40
CA VAL A 659 49.80 3.46 -13.99
C VAL A 659 48.30 3.36 -14.19
N ILE A 660 47.86 2.40 -14.99
CA ILE A 660 46.43 2.09 -15.14
C ILE A 660 46.12 0.88 -14.26
N ASP A 661 45.29 1.08 -13.25
CA ASP A 661 44.83 0.03 -12.36
C ASP A 661 43.55 -0.61 -12.91
N LEU A 662 43.69 -1.82 -13.46
CA LEU A 662 42.59 -2.63 -14.00
C LEU A 662 42.18 -3.76 -13.03
N SER A 663 42.59 -3.71 -11.76
CA SER A 663 42.24 -4.76 -10.79
C SER A 663 40.74 -4.94 -10.57
N GLY A 664 39.95 -3.88 -10.77
CA GLY A 664 38.48 -3.90 -10.72
C GLY A 664 37.79 -4.19 -12.06
N VAL A 665 38.53 -4.37 -13.16
CA VAL A 665 37.94 -4.56 -14.49
C VAL A 665 37.70 -6.04 -14.76
N ALA A 666 36.45 -6.39 -15.02
CA ALA A 666 36.04 -7.77 -15.32
C ALA A 666 36.15 -8.13 -16.81
N TYR A 667 36.10 -7.14 -17.72
CA TYR A 667 36.05 -7.37 -19.16
C TYR A 667 36.79 -6.27 -19.93
N ILE A 668 37.56 -6.67 -20.95
CA ILE A 668 38.19 -5.76 -21.93
C ILE A 668 38.11 -6.36 -23.34
N ASP A 669 37.69 -5.57 -24.33
CA ASP A 669 37.68 -5.95 -25.74
C ASP A 669 38.87 -5.34 -26.51
N SER A 670 38.90 -5.53 -27.83
CA SER A 670 39.94 -5.01 -28.71
C SER A 670 39.96 -3.49 -28.84
N ALA A 671 38.84 -2.80 -28.56
CA ALA A 671 38.79 -1.35 -28.46
C ALA A 671 39.48 -0.88 -27.17
N GLY A 672 39.23 -1.56 -26.04
CA GLY A 672 39.92 -1.33 -24.78
C GLY A 672 41.43 -1.62 -24.85
N ILE A 673 41.84 -2.72 -25.47
CA ILE A 673 43.27 -3.01 -25.73
C ILE A 673 43.86 -1.96 -26.67
N GLY A 674 43.11 -1.55 -27.69
CA GLY A 674 43.50 -0.50 -28.62
C GLY A 674 43.72 0.84 -27.93
N LEU A 675 42.88 1.17 -26.94
CA LEU A 675 43.04 2.29 -26.05
C LEU A 675 44.40 2.22 -25.30
N LEU A 676 44.71 1.06 -24.69
CA LEU A 676 45.98 0.91 -23.95
C LEU A 676 47.20 1.09 -24.85
N PHE A 677 47.19 0.55 -26.07
CA PHE A 677 48.24 0.79 -27.05
C PHE A 677 48.36 2.26 -27.46
N LYS A 678 47.23 2.95 -27.73
CA LYS A 678 47.22 4.39 -28.06
C LYS A 678 47.82 5.22 -26.92
N LEU A 679 47.51 4.87 -25.66
CA LEU A 679 48.09 5.52 -24.49
C LEU A 679 49.60 5.24 -24.39
N GLY A 680 50.03 4.00 -24.57
CA GLY A 680 51.45 3.62 -24.57
C GLY A 680 52.26 4.39 -25.61
N GLU A 681 51.82 4.39 -26.87
CA GLU A 681 52.47 5.15 -27.95
C GLU A 681 52.54 6.65 -27.66
N ARG A 682 51.44 7.22 -27.14
CA ARG A 682 51.37 8.65 -26.82
C ARG A 682 52.33 9.04 -25.69
N LEU A 683 52.38 8.23 -24.63
CA LEU A 683 53.27 8.45 -23.49
C LEU A 683 54.74 8.29 -23.92
N GLN A 684 55.02 7.29 -24.74
CA GLN A 684 56.37 7.06 -25.24
C GLN A 684 56.89 8.20 -26.13
N ARG A 685 56.05 8.78 -26.99
CA ARG A 685 56.40 10.02 -27.75
C ARG A 685 56.77 11.19 -26.83
N ARG A 686 56.31 11.18 -25.57
CA ARG A 686 56.62 12.18 -24.55
C ARG A 686 57.72 11.73 -23.57
N ARG A 687 58.37 10.59 -23.82
CA ARG A 687 59.35 9.96 -22.90
C ARG A 687 58.76 9.64 -21.52
N GLN A 688 57.50 9.25 -21.47
CA GLN A 688 56.79 8.81 -20.27
C GLN A 688 56.50 7.30 -20.37
N HIS A 689 56.49 6.60 -19.24
CA HIS A 689 56.24 5.16 -19.19
C HIS A 689 54.77 4.85 -18.89
N LEU A 690 54.27 3.76 -19.46
CA LEU A 690 52.97 3.16 -19.11
C LEU A 690 53.22 1.84 -18.40
N ALA A 691 52.54 1.62 -17.28
CA ALA A 691 52.42 0.30 -16.65
C ALA A 691 50.95 0.01 -16.37
N VAL A 692 50.57 -1.26 -16.43
CA VAL A 692 49.19 -1.70 -16.21
C VAL A 692 49.16 -2.69 -15.05
N VAL A 693 48.30 -2.44 -14.07
CA VAL A 693 48.07 -3.33 -12.93
C VAL A 693 46.96 -4.28 -13.27
N VAL A 694 47.28 -5.57 -13.31
CA VAL A 694 46.32 -6.65 -13.55
C VAL A 694 46.73 -7.83 -12.66
N PRO A 695 45.91 -8.18 -11.64
CA PRO A 695 46.17 -9.32 -10.78
C PRO A 695 46.33 -10.62 -11.56
N ASP A 696 47.10 -11.58 -11.03
CA ASP A 696 47.42 -12.83 -11.72
C ASP A 696 46.16 -13.65 -12.08
N GLU A 697 45.15 -13.62 -11.21
CA GLU A 697 43.86 -14.32 -11.33
C GLU A 697 42.80 -13.55 -12.15
N SER A 698 43.16 -12.37 -12.68
CA SER A 698 42.20 -11.54 -13.43
C SER A 698 41.95 -12.12 -14.83
N PRO A 699 40.68 -12.23 -15.26
CA PRO A 699 40.35 -12.69 -16.62
C PRO A 699 40.96 -11.77 -17.69
N VAL A 700 41.09 -10.47 -17.40
CA VAL A 700 41.69 -9.46 -18.27
C VAL A 700 43.16 -9.77 -18.57
N ARG A 701 43.91 -10.36 -17.62
CA ARG A 701 45.33 -10.64 -17.82
C ARG A 701 45.55 -11.57 -19.00
N ARG A 702 44.75 -12.63 -19.10
CA ARG A 702 44.83 -13.61 -20.18
C ARG A 702 44.59 -12.96 -21.54
N VAL A 703 43.60 -12.06 -21.62
CA VAL A 703 43.29 -11.30 -22.84
C VAL A 703 44.48 -10.43 -23.29
N LEU A 704 45.15 -9.77 -22.33
CA LEU A 704 46.34 -8.98 -22.61
C LEU A 704 47.53 -9.84 -23.08
N VAL A 705 47.70 -11.05 -22.54
CA VAL A 705 48.74 -11.99 -23.01
C VAL A 705 48.42 -12.53 -24.40
N VAL A 706 47.16 -12.90 -24.68
CA VAL A 706 46.74 -13.41 -26.00
C VAL A 706 46.89 -12.33 -27.09
N SER A 707 46.69 -11.07 -26.73
CA SER A 707 46.93 -9.92 -27.63
C SER A 707 48.39 -9.48 -27.71
N ALA A 708 49.32 -10.19 -27.06
CA ALA A 708 50.74 -9.88 -26.94
C ALA A 708 51.04 -8.46 -26.39
N PHE A 709 50.11 -7.90 -25.61
CA PHE A 709 50.25 -6.58 -25.00
C PHE A 709 51.36 -6.57 -23.94
N ASP A 710 51.53 -7.69 -23.24
CA ASP A 710 52.59 -7.95 -22.25
C ASP A 710 54.01 -7.85 -22.82
N ARG A 711 54.16 -7.93 -24.15
CA ARG A 711 55.46 -7.74 -24.83
C ARG A 711 55.82 -6.27 -25.08
N VAL A 712 54.84 -5.37 -24.98
CA VAL A 712 54.98 -3.96 -25.32
C VAL A 712 54.87 -3.06 -24.09
N VAL A 713 54.08 -3.47 -23.09
CA VAL A 713 53.82 -2.70 -21.88
C VAL A 713 53.95 -3.61 -20.66
N ASP A 714 54.54 -3.08 -19.58
CA ASP A 714 54.75 -3.82 -18.34
C ASP A 714 53.42 -4.10 -17.62
N LEU A 715 53.18 -5.39 -17.34
CA LEU A 715 52.10 -5.86 -16.48
C LEU A 715 52.61 -6.10 -15.05
N ALA A 716 51.90 -5.57 -14.07
CA ALA A 716 52.21 -5.72 -12.64
C ALA A 716 51.01 -6.25 -11.85
N ALA A 717 51.27 -6.96 -10.75
CA ALA A 717 50.22 -7.51 -9.90
C ALA A 717 49.62 -6.47 -8.93
N SER A 718 50.37 -5.41 -8.61
CA SER A 718 49.94 -4.34 -7.69
C SER A 718 50.31 -2.96 -8.19
N VAL A 719 49.62 -1.93 -7.68
CA VAL A 719 49.90 -0.51 -7.97
C VAL A 719 51.29 -0.10 -7.48
N GLU A 720 51.73 -0.66 -6.35
CA GLU A 720 53.05 -0.38 -5.78
C GLU A 720 54.18 -0.88 -6.69
N ASP A 721 54.04 -2.11 -7.20
CA ASP A 721 55.00 -2.70 -8.14
C ASP A 721 55.03 -1.95 -9.47
N ALA A 722 53.85 -1.63 -10.03
CA ALA A 722 53.75 -0.84 -11.25
C ALA A 722 54.41 0.54 -11.10
N SER A 723 54.11 1.23 -10.00
CA SER A 723 54.67 2.55 -9.72
C SER A 723 56.18 2.52 -9.54
N ALA A 724 56.72 1.47 -8.90
CA ALA A 724 58.16 1.28 -8.75
C ALA A 724 58.85 1.05 -10.11
N ARG A 725 58.24 0.25 -11.00
CA ARG A 725 58.77 0.01 -12.35
C ARG A 725 58.78 1.28 -13.21
N VAL A 726 57.69 2.06 -13.18
CA VAL A 726 57.62 3.36 -13.88
C VAL A 726 58.71 4.31 -13.39
N ARG A 727 58.96 4.39 -12.08
CA ARG A 727 60.04 5.23 -11.53
C ARG A 727 61.44 4.73 -11.88
N THR A 728 61.62 3.41 -12.00
CA THR A 728 62.92 2.80 -12.32
C THR A 728 63.24 2.95 -13.80
N ALA A 729 62.25 2.92 -14.68
CA ALA A 729 62.45 3.11 -16.12
C ALA A 729 62.88 4.55 -16.50
N VAL A 730 62.64 5.52 -15.61
CA VAL A 730 63.08 6.93 -15.74
C VAL A 730 64.53 7.17 -15.25
N ARG A 731 65.11 6.21 -14.50
CA ARG A 731 66.51 6.21 -14.06
C ARG A 731 67.40 5.50 -15.07
#